data_AF-A0A9P4K1X6-F1
#
_entry.id   AF-A0A9P4K1X6-F1
#
_cell.length_a   1.000
_cell.length_b   1.000
_cell.length_c   1.000
_cell.angle_alpha   90.00
_cell.angle_beta   90.00
_cell.angle_gamma   90.00
#
_symmetry.space_group_name_H-M   'P 1'
#
loop_
_entity.id
_entity.type
_entity.pdbx_description
1 polymer ?
#
loop_
_entity_poly.entity_id
_entity_poly.type
_entity_poly.pdbx_seq_one_letter_code
_entity_poly.pdbx_strand_id
1 'polypeptide(L)'
;MDIFVRNLPINTNHQEVRTFLRSTLSQFDIVVFDVIKNPDKRFATITIADENKAQSFLTRCGSHQARHRLHYRGAPLTFVKSNLRGQPDALKVRVLLREEEEWRAKGSESVAANLTLPRFHFASLATGIWTYDKHGRLTFDQKYYDPRDGTITFGRNAMVIFLRKGPHEPINYHERIDIKNSIVEHSIPSMGQDHHCIIYITTIMPPRIYEVQNENSLRYYTGEHDIVQGLMALKVEDRGKQMLRRCNIRADYRKNAGLCMVYRLVVTDADQALQIWAFLKHTSAVPRRNCFKITVPEVQSQTIEQDLASLDARLANGIRELDFACRFQLLSLVLEGILSPTLTHCLLPHLEHTLKANKCVPKTMADAISKLRYQLPTPNWNLCARDLSITSILKLVKSNINSLQESASTSKDILQVETRHHHLTLTYKATVTPTGMLLSGPDIGVTNRVLRKYSTHSDYFMRVRFAEEDGSGIVYDSRASQEQIYARFRQVLQGGIQIAGRTYEFLGFSHSSLHYHTAWFMAPLRFGHGPSITARDVIQDLGHFSHLHCSAKCAARIGQAFSDTLFAIPLSSDVYVNEDLEDVKRNGHVFSDGCGTISLDLLQAVWRRLPSERQQQKPTVLQIRYRGAKGVVSLDTSLPGKQLLIRKSMKKFEATEGWRDIEICGASYKPLTLFLNQQFIKILEDLGVSLSNFLQVQNDALRELNMILQNPLNTANFLEYCRSGISAGMPTLLRLLNDIGLSFQADAFLANMVQIVAFATLRDMKYRARIPVKDGVLLYGIMDESGELKEGEVYIATRAIGQDGKFDEFVLVQDRVVVTRAPALHPGDIQVVKAVNLPHNFRLKALFNCIVFSKHGVRDLPSQLGGGDLDGDLFHIIYDRRLIPPRTASPSEYAAAPAKDLGRSVQREDIIDFFVEYMHSDRLGQISNMHKVLADQAALGTEEPNCILLAELASVAVDYTKSGNPVSMDNVPRGYYNIRPDFMNGGGSSIGLKDQEIVLEAAQAESVHDPDIINLIDPSTNNLRYYRSPRSLGVLYREIDETKFFRQMNDNVQAARQSMNHESLMEKLDRYIDREASFLQWEHYRNFAEQLRQVYEDTMLDIMHSYQIHRGEPLGELEVFSGNIFGSKMRNLTRHVREANNEVREQFNRHVSAVLSRIVHGDGDGDEEDEALPRAIACFKIARETEKWENSVNLKSFEYVTAGCCLERLWVYQGCHLRRL
;
A
#
# COMPACT_ATOMS: atom_id res chain seq x y z
N MET A 1 -17.06 30.54 24.67
CA MET A 1 -18.45 30.49 25.15
C MET A 1 -19.31 29.58 24.26
N ASP A 2 -20.12 28.71 24.85
CA ASP A 2 -21.20 27.99 24.13
C ASP A 2 -22.49 28.82 24.15
N ILE A 3 -23.11 29.00 22.99
CA ILE A 3 -24.37 29.72 22.78
C ILE A 3 -25.39 28.75 22.22
N PHE A 4 -26.50 28.57 22.94
CA PHE A 4 -27.66 27.85 22.44
C PHE A 4 -28.49 28.74 21.52
N VAL A 5 -28.65 28.27 20.29
CA VAL A 5 -29.62 28.79 19.32
C VAL A 5 -30.88 27.97 19.46
N ARG A 6 -31.98 28.56 19.90
CA ARG A 6 -33.29 27.89 19.97
C ARG A 6 -34.22 28.40 18.87
N ASN A 7 -35.33 27.69 18.66
CA ASN A 7 -36.28 27.90 17.57
C ASN A 7 -35.72 27.62 16.17
N LEU A 8 -34.69 26.76 16.10
CA LEU A 8 -34.29 26.18 14.83
C LEU A 8 -35.32 25.11 14.44
N PRO A 9 -35.74 25.03 13.17
CA PRO A 9 -36.45 23.88 12.67
C PRO A 9 -35.68 22.60 13.03
N ILE A 10 -36.42 21.54 13.39
CA ILE A 10 -35.87 20.20 13.70
C ILE A 10 -34.91 19.81 12.57
N ASN A 11 -35.39 20.04 11.36
CA ASN A 11 -34.74 19.64 10.12
C ASN A 11 -33.54 20.47 9.64
N THR A 12 -33.03 21.40 10.45
CA THR A 12 -31.90 22.23 10.04
C THR A 12 -30.57 21.50 10.25
N ASN A 13 -29.69 21.53 9.24
CA ASN A 13 -28.34 20.94 9.28
C ASN A 13 -27.30 21.92 9.87
N HIS A 14 -26.22 21.41 10.45
CA HIS A 14 -25.16 22.21 11.07
C HIS A 14 -24.45 23.14 10.06
N GLN A 15 -24.24 22.70 8.81
CA GLN A 15 -23.63 23.55 7.77
C GLN A 15 -24.55 24.70 7.33
N GLU A 16 -25.87 24.49 7.34
CA GLU A 16 -26.87 25.53 7.04
C GLU A 16 -26.82 26.65 8.08
N VAL A 17 -26.83 26.26 9.37
CA VAL A 17 -26.71 27.20 10.49
C VAL A 17 -25.37 27.93 10.43
N ARG A 18 -24.28 27.22 10.12
CA ARG A 18 -22.95 27.82 9.98
C ARG A 18 -22.89 28.87 8.88
N THR A 19 -23.42 28.56 7.70
CA THR A 19 -23.43 29.47 6.54
C THR A 19 -24.30 30.70 6.81
N PHE A 20 -25.50 30.50 7.38
CA PHE A 20 -26.40 31.58 7.77
C PHE A 20 -25.77 32.54 8.77
N LEU A 21 -25.10 32.02 9.81
CA LEU A 21 -24.51 32.84 10.86
C LEU A 21 -23.19 33.51 10.45
N ARG A 22 -22.50 33.00 9.43
CA ARG A 22 -21.17 33.47 9.03
C ARG A 22 -21.12 34.97 8.74
N SER A 23 -22.07 35.49 7.95
CA SER A 23 -22.14 36.90 7.59
C SER A 23 -22.49 37.81 8.77
N THR A 24 -23.18 37.28 9.78
CA THR A 24 -23.56 38.04 10.98
C THR A 24 -22.43 38.02 12.01
N LEU A 25 -21.79 36.88 12.21
CA LEU A 25 -20.68 36.70 13.14
C LEU A 25 -19.42 37.45 12.67
N SER A 26 -19.18 37.53 11.36
CA SER A 26 -18.07 38.30 10.81
C SER A 26 -18.13 39.79 11.17
N GLN A 27 -19.34 40.36 11.36
CA GLN A 27 -19.51 41.76 11.80
C GLN A 27 -18.96 42.02 13.22
N PHE A 28 -18.74 40.97 14.01
CA PHE A 28 -18.19 41.03 15.37
C PHE A 28 -16.74 40.54 15.42
N ASP A 29 -16.05 40.48 14.27
CA ASP A 29 -14.69 39.90 14.15
C ASP A 29 -14.63 38.42 14.57
N ILE A 30 -15.73 37.67 14.41
CA ILE A 30 -15.81 36.24 14.69
C ILE A 30 -15.73 35.49 13.35
N VAL A 31 -14.51 35.09 12.99
CA VAL A 31 -14.22 34.42 11.72
C VAL A 31 -14.30 32.89 11.85
N VAL A 32 -13.91 32.37 13.01
CA VAL A 32 -13.86 30.93 13.32
C VAL A 32 -14.81 30.62 14.47
N PHE A 33 -15.73 29.68 14.24
CA PHE A 33 -16.68 29.20 15.23
C PHE A 33 -17.07 27.74 14.92
N ASP A 34 -17.58 27.03 15.92
CA ASP A 34 -18.14 25.68 15.73
C ASP A 34 -19.67 25.72 15.81
N VAL A 35 -20.32 24.82 15.07
CA VAL A 35 -21.78 24.67 15.10
C VAL A 35 -22.11 23.20 15.19
N ILE A 36 -22.76 22.82 16.29
CA ILE A 36 -23.27 21.47 16.51
C ILE A 36 -24.79 21.57 16.55
N LYS A 37 -25.44 20.96 15.55
CA LYS A 37 -26.91 20.86 15.48
C LYS A 37 -27.29 19.39 15.48
N ASN A 38 -28.01 18.98 16.52
CA ASN A 38 -28.69 17.69 16.51
C ASN A 38 -29.98 17.82 15.69
N PRO A 39 -30.19 16.99 14.65
CA PRO A 39 -31.37 17.06 13.79
C PRO A 39 -32.65 16.86 14.61
N ASP A 40 -32.68 15.93 15.56
CA ASP A 40 -33.90 15.65 16.34
C ASP A 40 -34.26 16.76 17.35
N LYS A 41 -33.45 17.82 17.45
CA LYS A 41 -33.60 18.89 18.45
C LYS A 41 -33.81 20.25 17.78
N ARG A 42 -34.72 21.07 18.31
CA ARG A 42 -34.99 22.46 17.85
C ARG A 42 -33.92 23.48 18.26
N PHE A 43 -32.72 23.01 18.58
CA PHE A 43 -31.63 23.88 19.01
C PHE A 43 -30.28 23.45 18.43
N ALA A 44 -29.41 24.43 18.20
CA ALA A 44 -27.99 24.24 17.91
C ALA A 44 -27.16 24.80 19.05
N THR A 45 -25.95 24.28 19.20
CA THR A 45 -24.91 24.89 20.03
C THR A 45 -23.88 25.51 19.10
N ILE A 46 -23.65 26.81 19.25
CA ILE A 46 -22.52 27.51 18.64
C ILE A 46 -21.42 27.61 19.69
N THR A 47 -20.21 27.22 19.35
CA THR A 47 -19.04 27.47 20.19
C THR A 47 -18.23 28.60 19.57
N ILE A 48 -18.04 29.66 20.34
CA ILE A 48 -17.21 30.82 19.98
C ILE A 48 -16.02 30.84 20.95
N ALA A 49 -14.80 30.98 20.45
CA ALA A 49 -13.62 30.91 21.31
C ALA A 49 -13.52 32.12 22.27
N ASP A 50 -13.59 33.34 21.73
CA ASP A 50 -13.47 34.59 22.49
C ASP A 50 -14.77 34.95 23.21
N GLU A 51 -14.70 35.08 24.54
CA GLU A 51 -15.86 35.41 25.37
C GLU A 51 -16.34 36.86 25.16
N ASN A 52 -15.45 37.81 24.91
CA ASN A 52 -15.80 39.22 24.72
C ASN A 52 -16.56 39.42 23.40
N LYS A 53 -16.09 38.77 22.33
CA LYS A 53 -16.78 38.78 21.03
C LYS A 53 -18.16 38.10 21.13
N ALA A 54 -18.23 36.97 21.83
CA ALA A 54 -19.49 36.26 22.08
C ALA A 54 -20.49 37.09 22.91
N GLN A 55 -20.02 37.79 23.95
CA GLN A 55 -20.84 38.68 24.77
C GLN A 55 -21.36 39.88 23.95
N SER A 56 -20.54 40.43 23.06
CA SER A 56 -20.92 41.50 22.14
C SER A 56 -22.02 41.05 21.17
N PHE A 57 -21.89 39.83 20.63
CA PHE A 57 -22.94 39.19 19.81
C PHE A 57 -24.24 38.98 20.61
N LEU A 58 -24.17 38.45 21.83
CA LEU A 58 -25.34 38.25 22.69
C LEU A 58 -26.01 39.56 23.12
N THR A 59 -25.26 40.64 23.30
CA THR A 59 -25.83 41.95 23.64
C THR A 59 -26.67 42.51 22.50
N ARG A 60 -26.27 42.27 21.24
CA ARG A 60 -26.99 42.74 20.05
C ARG A 60 -28.13 41.81 19.63
N CYS A 61 -27.94 40.49 19.72
CA CYS A 61 -28.82 39.46 19.16
C CYS A 61 -29.44 38.50 20.20
N GLY A 62 -29.14 38.65 21.50
CA GLY A 62 -29.56 37.71 22.56
C GLY A 62 -30.96 37.95 23.15
N SER A 63 -31.52 36.91 23.77
CA SER A 63 -32.95 36.84 24.14
C SER A 63 -33.49 37.93 25.08
N HIS A 64 -32.70 38.45 26.04
CA HIS A 64 -33.21 39.36 27.08
C HIS A 64 -33.22 40.86 26.69
N GLN A 65 -32.45 41.29 25.67
CA GLN A 65 -32.34 42.70 25.21
C GLN A 65 -31.97 42.84 23.71
N ALA A 66 -32.41 41.94 22.82
CA ALA A 66 -32.03 41.98 21.41
C ALA A 66 -32.43 43.30 20.72
N ARG A 67 -31.43 44.08 20.28
CA ARG A 67 -31.62 45.21 19.37
C ARG A 67 -31.92 44.76 17.94
N HIS A 68 -31.52 43.54 17.57
CA HIS A 68 -31.74 42.96 16.24
C HIS A 68 -32.07 41.46 16.34
N ARG A 69 -33.25 41.04 15.87
CA ARG A 69 -33.68 39.64 15.87
C ARG A 69 -33.36 38.98 14.54
N LEU A 70 -32.50 37.95 14.56
CA LEU A 70 -32.21 37.13 13.38
C LEU A 70 -33.37 36.18 13.12
N HIS A 71 -33.82 36.14 11.87
CA HIS A 71 -34.88 35.25 11.42
C HIS A 71 -34.26 34.17 10.53
N TYR A 72 -34.54 32.91 10.85
CA TYR A 72 -34.14 31.77 10.04
C TYR A 72 -35.39 31.05 9.55
N ARG A 73 -35.60 31.02 8.22
CA ARG A 73 -36.80 30.48 7.58
C ARG A 73 -38.12 31.05 8.13
N GLY A 74 -38.15 32.37 8.37
CA GLY A 74 -39.32 33.07 8.92
C GLY A 74 -39.53 32.92 10.42
N ALA A 75 -38.78 32.06 11.13
CA ALA A 75 -38.86 31.90 12.58
C ALA A 75 -37.81 32.77 13.29
N PRO A 76 -38.16 33.51 14.37
CA PRO A 76 -37.20 34.28 15.15
C PRO A 76 -36.32 33.37 15.99
N LEU A 77 -35.00 33.46 15.79
CA LEU A 77 -34.02 32.72 16.58
C LEU A 77 -33.77 33.39 17.92
N THR A 78 -33.58 32.58 18.96
CA THR A 78 -33.17 33.08 20.28
C THR A 78 -31.80 32.53 20.64
N PHE A 79 -30.89 33.42 21.01
CA PHE A 79 -29.54 33.08 21.43
C PHE A 79 -29.41 33.23 22.95
N VAL A 80 -28.94 32.18 23.62
CA VAL A 80 -28.79 32.12 25.08
C VAL A 80 -27.44 31.50 25.42
N LYS A 81 -26.71 32.07 26.39
CA LYS A 81 -25.49 31.47 26.93
C LYS A 81 -25.80 30.09 27.53
N SER A 82 -24.96 29.09 27.25
CA SER A 82 -25.04 27.80 27.93
C SER A 82 -24.61 27.95 29.38
N ASN A 83 -25.43 27.42 30.30
CA ASN A 83 -25.14 27.36 31.73
C ASN A 83 -24.75 25.94 32.18
N LEU A 84 -24.51 25.02 31.23
CA LEU A 84 -24.11 23.65 31.57
C LEU A 84 -22.67 23.66 32.10
N ARG A 85 -22.47 22.99 33.24
CA ARG A 85 -21.15 22.88 33.87
C ARG A 85 -20.19 22.15 32.92
N GLY A 86 -19.04 22.77 32.64
CA GLY A 86 -18.04 22.23 31.71
C GLY A 86 -18.24 22.62 30.24
N GLN A 87 -19.16 23.54 29.92
CA GLN A 87 -19.31 24.10 28.58
C GLN A 87 -18.81 25.56 28.50
N PRO A 88 -18.13 25.96 27.42
CA PRO A 88 -17.71 25.14 26.27
C PRO A 88 -16.61 24.14 26.64
N ASP A 89 -16.53 23.04 25.90
CA ASP A 89 -15.42 22.09 26.02
C ASP A 89 -14.08 22.80 25.73
N ALA A 90 -13.14 22.71 26.66
CA ALA A 90 -11.83 23.37 26.55
C ALA A 90 -11.05 22.94 25.31
N LEU A 91 -11.19 21.67 24.86
CA LEU A 91 -10.54 21.18 23.65
C LEU A 91 -11.10 21.87 22.40
N LYS A 92 -12.43 22.05 22.33
CA LYS A 92 -13.07 22.76 21.21
C LYS A 92 -12.63 24.22 21.15
N VAL A 93 -12.54 24.90 22.29
CA VAL A 93 -12.06 26.28 22.34
C VAL A 93 -10.62 26.38 21.85
N ARG A 94 -9.73 25.47 22.27
CA ARG A 94 -8.33 25.43 21.81
C ARG A 94 -8.21 25.22 20.30
N VAL A 95 -9.03 24.34 19.73
CA VAL A 95 -9.08 24.13 18.27
C VAL A 95 -9.48 25.42 17.56
N LEU A 96 -10.55 26.07 18.01
CA LEU A 96 -11.07 27.29 17.37
C LEU A 96 -10.09 28.47 17.44
N LEU A 97 -9.42 28.68 18.58
CA LEU A 97 -8.39 29.72 18.70
C LEU A 97 -7.24 29.51 17.70
N ARG A 98 -6.78 28.26 17.57
CA ARG A 98 -5.73 27.90 16.62
C ARG A 98 -6.17 28.11 15.17
N GLU A 99 -7.37 27.64 14.82
CA GLU A 99 -7.91 27.84 13.47
C GLU A 99 -7.99 29.34 13.14
N GLU A 100 -8.34 30.18 14.13
CA GLU A 100 -8.36 31.64 13.97
C GLU A 100 -6.95 32.24 13.79
N GLU A 101 -5.96 31.78 14.56
CA GLU A 101 -4.55 32.17 14.39
C GLU A 101 -3.99 31.77 13.02
N GLU A 102 -4.21 30.52 12.59
CA GLU A 102 -3.77 30.03 11.27
C GLU A 102 -4.45 30.79 10.13
N TRP A 103 -5.75 31.10 10.28
CA TRP A 103 -6.50 31.88 9.31
C TRP A 103 -5.96 33.31 9.21
N ARG A 104 -5.65 33.96 10.34
CA ARG A 104 -5.05 35.30 10.37
C ARG A 104 -3.61 35.32 9.84
N ALA A 105 -2.81 34.29 10.12
CA ALA A 105 -1.42 34.16 9.69
C ALA A 105 -1.28 33.97 8.17
N LYS A 106 -2.28 33.36 7.51
CA LYS A 106 -2.32 33.20 6.05
C LYS A 106 -2.55 34.51 5.27
N GLY A 107 -2.75 35.63 5.97
CA GLY A 107 -3.04 36.92 5.36
C GLY A 107 -4.49 37.00 4.91
N SER A 108 -5.07 38.20 5.04
CA SER A 108 -6.44 38.50 4.59
C SER A 108 -6.48 38.61 3.05
N GLU A 109 -6.20 37.52 2.34
CA GLU A 109 -6.74 37.43 0.98
C GLU A 109 -8.26 37.34 1.13
N SER A 110 -8.93 38.38 0.65
CA SER A 110 -10.37 38.53 0.77
C SER A 110 -11.09 37.30 0.20
N VAL A 111 -11.54 36.39 1.07
CA VAL A 111 -12.47 35.31 0.73
C VAL A 111 -13.90 35.88 0.58
N ALA A 112 -14.01 37.08 0.04
CA ALA A 112 -15.23 37.62 -0.55
C ALA A 112 -15.21 37.37 -2.07
N ALA A 113 -14.76 36.19 -2.49
CA ALA A 113 -14.99 35.69 -3.83
C ALA A 113 -16.15 34.70 -3.74
N ASN A 114 -17.21 34.98 -4.49
CA ASN A 114 -18.44 34.20 -4.57
C ASN A 114 -18.17 32.68 -4.50
N LEU A 115 -18.84 31.98 -3.56
CA LEU A 115 -18.94 30.52 -3.46
C LEU A 115 -19.76 29.93 -4.64
N THR A 116 -19.51 30.40 -5.85
CA THR A 116 -20.13 29.92 -7.08
C THR A 116 -19.08 29.15 -7.85
N LEU A 117 -18.69 27.96 -7.37
CA LEU A 117 -18.19 26.96 -8.32
C LEU A 117 -19.38 26.60 -9.22
N PRO A 118 -19.20 26.60 -10.56
CA PRO A 118 -20.33 26.58 -11.45
C PRO A 118 -20.96 25.18 -11.56
N ARG A 119 -22.29 25.21 -11.65
CA ARG A 119 -23.12 24.07 -12.01
C ARG A 119 -23.59 24.25 -13.45
N PHE A 120 -23.59 23.17 -14.21
CA PHE A 120 -24.03 23.18 -15.60
C PHE A 120 -25.07 22.09 -15.84
N HIS A 121 -26.03 22.36 -16.72
CA HIS A 121 -27.06 21.42 -17.10
C HIS A 121 -26.66 20.65 -18.36
N PHE A 122 -27.05 19.38 -18.44
CA PHE A 122 -26.88 18.57 -19.63
C PHE A 122 -28.16 17.77 -19.91
N ALA A 123 -28.41 17.50 -21.19
CA ALA A 123 -29.63 16.87 -21.68
C ALA A 123 -29.55 15.34 -21.75
N SER A 124 -28.36 14.78 -21.99
CA SER A 124 -28.16 13.33 -22.04
C SER A 124 -26.71 12.94 -21.73
N LEU A 125 -26.51 11.70 -21.30
CA LEU A 125 -25.21 11.08 -21.07
C LEU A 125 -25.02 9.88 -22.02
N ALA A 126 -23.82 9.72 -22.56
CA ALA A 126 -23.42 8.50 -23.24
C ALA A 126 -22.02 8.07 -22.79
N THR A 127 -21.74 6.78 -22.85
CA THR A 127 -20.39 6.24 -22.59
C THR A 127 -19.91 5.41 -23.77
N GLY A 128 -18.61 5.43 -24.01
CA GLY A 128 -18.02 4.73 -25.15
C GLY A 128 -16.50 4.66 -25.12
N ILE A 129 -15.93 4.37 -26.29
CA ILE A 129 -14.49 4.25 -26.52
C ILE A 129 -14.05 5.15 -27.66
N TRP A 130 -12.79 5.60 -27.63
CA TRP A 130 -12.18 6.33 -28.74
C TRP A 130 -11.75 5.37 -29.86
N THR A 131 -12.03 5.74 -31.10
CA THR A 131 -11.61 5.03 -32.32
C THR A 131 -11.19 6.03 -33.39
N TYR A 132 -10.80 5.56 -34.59
CA TYR A 132 -10.54 6.42 -35.74
C TYR A 132 -11.40 6.01 -36.93
N ASP A 133 -11.85 6.99 -37.71
CA ASP A 133 -12.53 6.74 -38.98
C ASP A 133 -11.55 6.31 -40.10
N LYS A 134 -12.11 5.96 -41.27
CA LYS A 134 -11.35 5.60 -42.49
C LYS A 134 -10.41 6.71 -42.98
N HIS A 135 -10.60 7.95 -42.54
CA HIS A 135 -9.78 9.11 -42.90
C HIS A 135 -8.79 9.49 -41.79
N GLY A 136 -8.71 8.70 -40.72
CA GLY A 136 -7.80 8.90 -39.59
C GLY A 136 -8.22 10.01 -38.63
N ARG A 137 -9.50 10.40 -38.62
CA ARG A 137 -10.05 11.37 -37.65
C ARG A 137 -10.57 10.64 -36.41
N LEU A 138 -10.39 11.26 -35.25
CA LEU A 138 -10.85 10.72 -33.97
C LEU A 138 -12.38 10.62 -33.93
N THR A 139 -12.89 9.42 -33.67
CA THR A 139 -14.33 9.10 -33.57
C THR A 139 -14.68 8.60 -32.18
N PHE A 140 -15.87 9.00 -31.70
CA PHE A 140 -16.44 8.45 -30.46
C PHE A 140 -17.38 7.29 -30.80
N ASP A 141 -16.98 6.07 -30.44
CA ASP A 141 -17.81 4.88 -30.59
C ASP A 141 -18.70 4.70 -29.36
N GLN A 142 -19.98 5.05 -29.50
CA GLN A 142 -20.97 5.01 -28.42
C GLN A 142 -21.39 3.56 -28.11
N LYS A 143 -21.16 3.11 -26.88
CA LYS A 143 -21.53 1.77 -26.41
C LYS A 143 -22.80 1.76 -25.54
N TYR A 144 -23.08 2.88 -24.89
CA TYR A 144 -24.26 3.05 -24.05
C TYR A 144 -24.78 4.49 -24.14
N TYR A 145 -26.10 4.64 -24.07
CA TYR A 145 -26.81 5.90 -24.14
C TYR A 145 -27.86 5.98 -23.03
N ASP A 146 -27.87 7.10 -22.33
CA ASP A 146 -28.81 7.46 -21.29
C ASP A 146 -29.52 8.77 -21.66
N PRO A 147 -30.84 8.74 -21.94
CA PRO A 147 -31.59 9.92 -22.33
C PRO A 147 -31.94 10.86 -21.18
N ARG A 148 -31.58 10.53 -19.92
CA ARG A 148 -31.94 11.33 -18.74
C ARG A 148 -31.16 12.65 -18.72
N ASP A 149 -31.86 13.72 -18.35
CA ASP A 149 -31.26 15.02 -18.08
C ASP A 149 -30.57 15.05 -16.71
N GLY A 150 -29.65 15.99 -16.55
CA GLY A 150 -28.86 16.05 -15.33
C GLY A 150 -28.07 17.34 -15.16
N THR A 151 -27.23 17.33 -14.12
CA THR A 151 -26.36 18.44 -13.75
C THR A 151 -24.94 17.97 -13.46
N ILE A 152 -23.95 18.74 -13.88
CA ILE A 152 -22.56 18.60 -13.45
C ILE A 152 -22.22 19.72 -12.47
N THR A 153 -21.64 19.35 -11.33
CA THR A 153 -21.17 20.30 -10.30
C THR A 153 -19.67 20.14 -10.11
N PHE A 154 -18.93 21.25 -10.23
CA PHE A 154 -17.49 21.28 -10.03
C PHE A 154 -17.14 21.56 -8.57
N GLY A 155 -16.29 20.71 -7.99
CA GLY A 155 -15.56 20.98 -6.76
C GLY A 155 -14.11 21.34 -7.04
N ARG A 156 -13.32 21.55 -5.97
CA ARG A 156 -11.88 21.84 -6.07
C ARG A 156 -11.08 20.64 -6.57
N ASN A 157 -11.42 19.45 -6.06
CA ASN A 157 -10.64 18.23 -6.27
C ASN A 157 -11.41 17.13 -7.03
N ALA A 158 -12.70 17.33 -7.30
CA ALA A 158 -13.56 16.39 -8.00
C ALA A 158 -14.71 17.13 -8.68
N MET A 159 -15.45 16.43 -9.53
CA MET A 159 -16.72 16.85 -10.10
C MET A 159 -17.76 15.75 -9.89
N VAL A 160 -19.03 16.16 -9.77
CA VAL A 160 -20.16 15.27 -9.55
C VAL A 160 -21.14 15.42 -10.70
N ILE A 161 -21.39 14.33 -11.41
CA ILE A 161 -22.45 14.23 -12.42
C ILE A 161 -23.67 13.61 -11.74
N PHE A 162 -24.82 14.25 -11.88
CA PHE A 162 -26.09 13.77 -11.33
C PHE A 162 -27.13 13.62 -12.43
N LEU A 163 -27.74 12.44 -12.53
CA LEU A 163 -28.81 12.09 -13.47
C LEU A 163 -30.13 11.97 -12.71
N ARG A 164 -31.19 12.56 -13.28
CA ARG A 164 -32.54 12.47 -12.71
C ARG A 164 -33.14 11.08 -12.94
N LYS A 165 -34.25 10.80 -12.25
CA LYS A 165 -35.03 9.57 -12.43
C LYS A 165 -35.64 9.58 -13.83
N GLY A 166 -35.49 8.50 -14.59
CA GLY A 166 -36.07 8.40 -15.93
C GLY A 166 -37.59 8.19 -15.88
N PRO A 167 -38.36 8.67 -16.88
CA PRO A 167 -39.81 8.47 -16.96
C PRO A 167 -40.23 7.04 -17.39
N HIS A 168 -39.28 6.18 -17.80
CA HIS A 168 -39.55 4.84 -18.32
C HIS A 168 -38.92 3.73 -17.44
N GLU A 169 -39.68 2.65 -17.18
CA GLU A 169 -39.12 1.40 -16.62
C GLU A 169 -38.18 0.79 -17.66
N PRO A 170 -36.85 0.84 -17.42
CA PRO A 170 -36.26 0.23 -16.23
C PRO A 170 -35.33 1.14 -15.40
N ILE A 171 -35.12 2.41 -15.77
CA ILE A 171 -34.18 3.32 -15.06
C ILE A 171 -34.96 4.30 -14.16
N ASN A 172 -35.57 3.74 -13.12
CA ASN A 172 -36.46 4.45 -12.20
C ASN A 172 -35.74 4.86 -10.90
N TYR A 173 -34.51 5.35 -10.97
CA TYR A 173 -33.75 5.87 -9.83
C TYR A 173 -32.85 7.05 -10.21
N HIS A 174 -32.43 7.82 -9.20
CA HIS A 174 -31.48 8.92 -9.36
C HIS A 174 -30.04 8.40 -9.27
N GLU A 175 -29.18 8.83 -10.18
CA GLU A 175 -27.81 8.34 -10.26
C GLU A 175 -26.81 9.48 -10.07
N ARG A 176 -25.74 9.20 -9.32
CA ARG A 176 -24.65 10.12 -9.04
C ARG A 176 -23.33 9.47 -9.41
N ILE A 177 -22.50 10.16 -10.19
CA ILE A 177 -21.19 9.71 -10.63
C ILE A 177 -20.14 10.72 -10.12
N ASP A 178 -19.26 10.27 -9.23
CA ASP A 178 -18.17 11.08 -8.68
C ASP A 178 -16.89 10.84 -9.50
N ILE A 179 -16.39 11.89 -10.17
CA ILE A 179 -15.16 11.87 -10.95
C ILE A 179 -14.12 12.76 -10.26
N LYS A 180 -13.01 12.18 -9.79
CA LYS A 180 -11.90 12.96 -9.22
C LYS A 180 -11.13 13.68 -10.33
N ASN A 181 -10.64 14.89 -10.07
CA ASN A 181 -9.83 15.60 -11.05
C ASN A 181 -8.53 14.84 -11.37
N SER A 182 -8.02 14.04 -10.44
CA SER A 182 -6.83 13.19 -10.65
C SER A 182 -7.01 12.06 -11.65
N ILE A 183 -8.24 11.68 -12.00
CA ILE A 183 -8.50 10.57 -12.93
C ILE A 183 -8.92 11.05 -14.31
N VAL A 184 -9.03 12.36 -14.52
CA VAL A 184 -9.36 12.96 -15.82
C VAL A 184 -8.08 13.02 -16.65
N GLU A 185 -8.06 12.31 -17.79
CA GLU A 185 -6.94 12.31 -18.72
C GLU A 185 -6.97 13.56 -19.60
N HIS A 186 -8.13 13.83 -20.22
CA HIS A 186 -8.36 15.01 -21.04
C HIS A 186 -9.86 15.25 -21.25
N SER A 187 -10.21 16.48 -21.63
CA SER A 187 -11.58 16.84 -22.02
C SER A 187 -11.58 17.53 -23.38
N ILE A 188 -12.57 17.23 -24.22
CA ILE A 188 -12.69 17.78 -25.57
C ILE A 188 -14.11 18.31 -25.79
N PRO A 189 -14.29 19.62 -25.97
CA PRO A 189 -15.57 20.16 -26.43
C PRO A 189 -15.74 19.90 -27.93
N SER A 190 -16.96 19.53 -28.35
CA SER A 190 -17.32 19.28 -29.74
C SER A 190 -18.73 19.78 -30.06
N MET A 191 -19.04 19.86 -31.36
CA MET A 191 -20.37 20.21 -31.87
C MET A 191 -20.90 19.01 -32.64
N GLY A 192 -22.07 18.52 -32.23
CA GLY A 192 -22.73 17.39 -32.89
C GLY A 192 -23.29 17.76 -34.26
N GLN A 193 -23.70 16.75 -35.03
CA GLN A 193 -24.35 16.93 -36.34
C GLN A 193 -25.69 17.69 -36.21
N ASP A 194 -26.39 17.56 -35.08
CA ASP A 194 -27.66 18.23 -34.78
C ASP A 194 -27.48 19.63 -34.15
N HIS A 195 -26.31 20.26 -34.29
CA HIS A 195 -25.93 21.53 -33.63
C HIS A 195 -25.92 21.52 -32.09
N HIS A 196 -26.14 20.37 -31.46
CA HIS A 196 -25.96 20.23 -30.02
C HIS A 196 -24.49 20.38 -29.59
N CYS A 197 -24.27 21.11 -28.50
CA CYS A 197 -22.94 21.27 -27.91
C CYS A 197 -22.61 20.07 -27.01
N ILE A 198 -21.40 19.53 -27.13
CA ILE A 198 -21.01 18.28 -26.48
C ILE A 198 -19.69 18.50 -25.73
N ILE A 199 -19.57 17.92 -24.55
CA ILE A 199 -18.28 17.78 -23.86
C ILE A 199 -17.96 16.30 -23.68
N TYR A 200 -16.78 15.91 -24.11
CA TYR A 200 -16.20 14.58 -23.86
C TYR A 200 -15.23 14.67 -22.69
N ILE A 201 -15.34 13.75 -21.75
CA ILE A 201 -14.46 13.60 -20.60
C ILE A 201 -13.86 12.20 -20.66
N THR A 202 -12.55 12.11 -20.88
CA THR A 202 -11.82 10.84 -20.86
C THR A 202 -11.24 10.64 -19.47
N THR A 203 -11.52 9.50 -18.85
CA THR A 203 -11.01 9.12 -17.52
C THR A 203 -10.03 7.97 -17.62
N ILE A 204 -8.95 7.98 -16.83
CA ILE A 204 -7.96 6.88 -16.86
C ILE A 204 -8.47 5.64 -16.10
N MET A 205 -9.46 5.80 -15.21
CA MET A 205 -10.09 4.71 -14.47
C MET A 205 -11.59 4.94 -14.28
N PRO A 206 -12.39 3.88 -13.99
CA PRO A 206 -13.83 4.03 -13.78
C PRO A 206 -14.16 4.94 -12.59
N PRO A 207 -15.11 5.88 -12.73
CA PRO A 207 -15.56 6.72 -11.64
C PRO A 207 -16.48 5.98 -10.67
N ARG A 208 -16.77 6.61 -9.54
CA ARG A 208 -17.58 6.03 -8.47
C ARG A 208 -19.06 6.29 -8.73
N ILE A 209 -19.86 5.22 -8.87
CA ILE A 209 -21.29 5.31 -9.21
C ILE A 209 -22.16 5.02 -7.97
N TYR A 210 -23.13 5.89 -7.72
CA TYR A 210 -24.06 5.83 -6.59
C TYR A 210 -25.50 5.96 -7.07
N GLU A 211 -26.39 5.20 -6.45
CA GLU A 211 -27.84 5.39 -6.52
C GLU A 211 -28.28 6.23 -5.32
N VAL A 212 -28.99 7.33 -5.57
CA VAL A 212 -29.50 8.21 -4.50
C VAL A 212 -30.86 7.69 -4.06
N GLN A 213 -30.97 7.24 -2.81
CA GLN A 213 -32.20 6.65 -2.28
C GLN A 213 -33.12 7.67 -1.60
N ASN A 214 -32.58 8.76 -1.08
CA ASN A 214 -33.37 9.75 -0.34
C ASN A 214 -33.85 10.88 -1.26
N GLU A 215 -35.16 11.01 -1.49
CA GLU A 215 -35.73 12.05 -2.34
C GLU A 215 -35.49 13.47 -1.81
N ASN A 216 -35.29 13.64 -0.49
CA ASN A 216 -35.01 14.95 0.09
C ASN A 216 -33.60 15.47 -0.24
N SER A 217 -32.64 14.58 -0.54
CA SER A 217 -31.28 14.99 -0.93
C SER A 217 -31.18 15.42 -2.39
N LEU A 218 -32.20 15.14 -3.21
CA LEU A 218 -32.25 15.50 -4.63
C LEU A 218 -32.13 17.01 -4.86
N ARG A 219 -32.63 17.82 -3.92
CA ARG A 219 -32.59 19.28 -3.99
C ARG A 219 -31.17 19.85 -3.98
N TYR A 220 -30.19 19.12 -3.42
CA TYR A 220 -28.77 19.51 -3.49
C TYR A 220 -28.24 19.44 -4.92
N TYR A 221 -28.82 18.60 -5.76
CA TYR A 221 -28.37 18.33 -7.13
C TYR A 221 -29.23 19.06 -8.18
N THR A 222 -30.54 19.21 -7.97
CA THR A 222 -31.47 19.71 -9.01
C THR A 222 -31.48 21.22 -9.24
N GLY A 223 -30.99 22.03 -8.29
CA GLY A 223 -30.73 23.48 -8.49
C GLY A 223 -31.95 24.40 -8.55
N GLU A 224 -33.14 23.96 -8.09
CA GLU A 224 -34.38 24.77 -8.15
C GLU A 224 -34.39 26.01 -7.24
N HIS A 225 -33.38 26.17 -6.37
CA HIS A 225 -33.14 27.37 -5.57
C HIS A 225 -31.64 27.67 -5.47
N ASP A 226 -31.27 28.93 -5.26
CA ASP A 226 -29.92 29.34 -4.86
C ASP A 226 -29.43 28.38 -3.75
N ILE A 227 -28.21 27.81 -3.85
CA ILE A 227 -27.77 26.69 -2.98
C ILE A 227 -28.02 27.05 -1.51
N VAL A 228 -27.80 28.32 -1.17
CA VAL A 228 -28.04 28.93 0.15
C VAL A 228 -29.53 29.00 0.52
N GLN A 229 -30.44 29.32 -0.41
CA GLN A 229 -31.90 29.32 -0.19
C GLN A 229 -32.52 27.91 -0.22
N GLY A 230 -32.02 26.98 -1.04
CA GLY A 230 -32.44 25.57 -1.05
C GLY A 230 -32.09 24.85 0.25
N LEU A 231 -30.89 25.13 0.78
CA LEU A 231 -30.45 24.81 2.16
C LEU A 231 -31.33 25.47 3.24
N MET A 232 -32.10 26.51 2.91
CA MET A 232 -33.06 27.16 3.82
C MET A 232 -34.50 26.65 3.67
N ALA A 233 -34.78 25.58 2.92
CA ALA A 233 -36.16 25.10 2.71
C ALA A 233 -36.45 23.65 3.15
N LEU A 234 -35.46 22.88 3.63
CA LEU A 234 -35.58 21.43 3.78
C LEU A 234 -36.05 20.88 5.14
N LYS A 235 -36.88 19.83 5.08
CA LYS A 235 -37.20 18.90 6.17
C LYS A 235 -36.18 17.71 6.12
N VAL A 236 -35.68 17.20 7.24
CA VAL A 236 -34.57 16.22 7.35
C VAL A 236 -35.02 15.15 8.34
N GLU A 237 -35.90 14.29 7.86
CA GLU A 237 -36.05 12.94 8.40
C GLU A 237 -35.11 12.04 7.57
N ASP A 238 -34.28 11.27 8.26
CA ASP A 238 -33.46 10.13 7.81
C ASP A 238 -31.93 10.27 7.88
N ARG A 239 -31.41 9.63 8.93
CA ARG A 239 -30.00 9.32 9.21
C ARG A 239 -29.58 7.93 8.69
N GLY A 240 -30.29 7.36 7.71
CA GLY A 240 -29.85 6.17 6.98
C GLY A 240 -28.73 6.48 5.99
N LYS A 241 -28.03 5.44 5.51
CA LYS A 241 -27.14 5.56 4.35
C LYS A 241 -27.97 6.15 3.19
N GLN A 242 -27.64 7.35 2.74
CA GLN A 242 -28.47 8.11 1.79
C GLN A 242 -28.30 7.62 0.34
N MET A 243 -27.25 6.85 0.10
CA MET A 243 -26.86 6.36 -1.21
C MET A 243 -26.57 4.86 -1.16
N LEU A 244 -26.69 4.20 -2.31
CA LEU A 244 -26.27 2.83 -2.52
C LEU A 244 -25.14 2.84 -3.54
N ARG A 245 -23.98 2.28 -3.18
CA ARG A 245 -22.85 2.21 -4.11
C ARG A 245 -23.11 1.11 -5.14
N ARG A 246 -23.09 1.48 -6.43
CA ARG A 246 -23.41 0.60 -7.55
C ARG A 246 -22.15 0.06 -8.21
N CYS A 247 -22.26 -1.16 -8.75
CA CYS A 247 -21.21 -1.81 -9.54
C CYS A 247 -21.37 -1.55 -11.05
N ASN A 248 -22.53 -1.07 -11.49
CA ASN A 248 -22.84 -0.81 -12.89
C ASN A 248 -23.79 0.38 -13.02
N ILE A 249 -23.78 1.01 -14.20
CA ILE A 249 -24.73 2.06 -14.58
C ILE A 249 -26.12 1.44 -14.77
N ARG A 250 -26.20 0.24 -15.37
CA ARG A 250 -27.45 -0.49 -15.56
C ARG A 250 -27.21 -2.00 -15.48
N ALA A 251 -28.21 -2.76 -15.05
CA ALA A 251 -28.12 -4.21 -14.84
C ALA A 251 -27.74 -4.99 -16.12
N ASP A 252 -28.18 -4.50 -17.28
CA ASP A 252 -27.90 -5.08 -18.61
C ASP A 252 -26.50 -4.72 -19.13
N TYR A 253 -25.89 -3.65 -18.60
CA TYR A 253 -24.60 -3.08 -19.05
C TYR A 253 -23.54 -3.19 -17.94
N ARG A 254 -23.22 -4.43 -17.56
CA ARG A 254 -22.35 -4.72 -16.41
C ARG A 254 -20.87 -4.41 -16.66
N LYS A 255 -20.42 -4.42 -17.92
CA LYS A 255 -19.01 -4.23 -18.28
C LYS A 255 -18.72 -2.81 -18.78
N ASN A 256 -19.76 -2.12 -19.24
CA ASN A 256 -19.67 -0.74 -19.73
C ASN A 256 -18.93 0.21 -18.79
N ALA A 257 -19.28 0.26 -17.50
CA ALA A 257 -18.61 1.15 -16.55
C ALA A 257 -17.09 0.86 -16.41
N GLY A 258 -16.68 -0.41 -16.50
CA GLY A 258 -15.29 -0.83 -16.34
C GLY A 258 -14.44 -0.72 -17.61
N LEU A 259 -15.04 -0.66 -18.80
CA LEU A 259 -14.35 -0.69 -20.10
C LEU A 259 -14.56 0.56 -20.96
N CYS A 260 -15.61 1.36 -20.71
CA CYS A 260 -15.90 2.58 -21.45
C CYS A 260 -15.48 3.80 -20.64
N MET A 261 -14.28 4.29 -20.93
CA MET A 261 -13.62 5.37 -20.20
C MET A 261 -13.95 6.78 -20.71
N VAL A 262 -14.80 6.89 -21.73
CA VAL A 262 -15.14 8.17 -22.37
C VAL A 262 -16.59 8.51 -22.06
N TYR A 263 -16.81 9.61 -21.35
CA TYR A 263 -18.11 10.15 -20.98
C TYR A 263 -18.48 11.31 -21.90
N ARG A 264 -19.59 11.18 -22.62
CA ARG A 264 -20.14 12.19 -23.53
C ARG A 264 -21.35 12.84 -22.88
N LEU A 265 -21.30 14.14 -22.64
CA LEU A 265 -22.41 14.94 -22.11
C LEU A 265 -22.89 15.93 -23.17
N VAL A 266 -24.20 15.96 -23.42
CA VAL A 266 -24.84 16.94 -24.31
C VAL A 266 -25.27 18.16 -23.48
N VAL A 267 -24.64 19.30 -23.70
CA VAL A 267 -24.90 20.56 -22.96
C VAL A 267 -25.73 21.52 -23.80
N THR A 268 -26.35 22.52 -23.15
CA THR A 268 -27.33 23.39 -23.84
C THR A 268 -26.68 24.33 -24.84
N ASP A 269 -25.53 24.93 -24.50
CA ASP A 269 -24.91 26.01 -25.27
C ASP A 269 -23.39 25.84 -25.44
N ALA A 270 -22.84 26.42 -26.52
CA ALA A 270 -21.42 26.35 -26.84
C ALA A 270 -20.54 27.06 -25.80
N ASP A 271 -21.03 28.19 -25.27
CA ASP A 271 -20.35 28.92 -24.19
C ASP A 271 -20.27 28.08 -22.91
N GLN A 272 -21.30 27.28 -22.62
CA GLN A 272 -21.30 26.36 -21.48
C GLN A 272 -20.24 25.27 -21.65
N ALA A 273 -20.15 24.67 -22.84
CA ALA A 273 -19.12 23.68 -23.16
C ALA A 273 -17.70 24.26 -23.01
N LEU A 274 -17.48 25.50 -23.47
CA LEU A 274 -16.20 26.19 -23.33
C LEU A 274 -15.86 26.55 -21.89
N GLN A 275 -16.85 26.94 -21.08
CA GLN A 275 -16.68 27.19 -19.66
C GLN A 275 -16.28 25.89 -18.92
N ILE A 276 -17.02 24.80 -19.15
CA ILE A 276 -16.69 23.47 -18.62
C ILE A 276 -15.26 23.07 -18.99
N TRP A 277 -14.88 23.22 -20.26
CA TRP A 277 -13.52 22.96 -20.73
C TRP A 277 -12.48 23.88 -20.05
N ALA A 278 -12.78 25.15 -19.83
CA ALA A 278 -11.88 26.08 -19.15
C ALA A 278 -11.61 25.65 -17.69
N PHE A 279 -12.60 25.11 -16.97
CA PHE A 279 -12.40 24.54 -15.64
C PHE A 279 -11.51 23.29 -15.66
N LEU A 280 -11.63 22.48 -16.71
CA LEU A 280 -10.83 21.27 -16.90
C LEU A 280 -9.47 21.53 -17.58
N LYS A 281 -9.19 22.75 -18.05
CA LYS A 281 -7.99 23.10 -18.82
C LYS A 281 -6.69 22.91 -18.03
N HIS A 282 -6.71 23.13 -16.72
CA HIS A 282 -5.54 22.88 -15.86
C HIS A 282 -5.18 21.38 -15.77
N THR A 283 -6.11 20.51 -16.14
CA THR A 283 -5.98 19.05 -16.13
C THR A 283 -5.99 18.47 -17.56
N SER A 284 -6.20 19.30 -18.59
CA SER A 284 -6.37 18.86 -19.97
C SER A 284 -5.31 19.43 -20.91
N ALA A 285 -4.58 18.56 -21.60
CA ALA A 285 -3.51 18.91 -22.53
C ALA A 285 -4.00 19.39 -23.93
N VAL A 286 -5.30 19.57 -24.17
CA VAL A 286 -5.84 19.87 -25.52
C VAL A 286 -5.79 21.37 -25.81
N PRO A 287 -5.04 21.84 -26.83
CA PRO A 287 -5.06 23.25 -27.23
C PRO A 287 -6.42 23.66 -27.80
N ARG A 288 -6.85 24.90 -27.54
CA ARG A 288 -8.13 25.46 -28.00
C ARG A 288 -8.37 25.30 -29.51
N ARG A 289 -7.32 25.33 -30.33
CA ARG A 289 -7.37 25.15 -31.80
C ARG A 289 -7.84 23.75 -32.26
N ASN A 290 -7.82 22.76 -31.37
CA ASN A 290 -8.16 21.37 -31.69
C ASN A 290 -9.46 20.90 -31.01
N CYS A 291 -10.13 21.82 -30.32
CA CYS A 291 -11.53 21.63 -29.93
C CYS A 291 -12.39 21.44 -31.20
N PHE A 292 -13.45 20.63 -31.12
CA PHE A 292 -14.44 20.42 -32.20
C PHE A 292 -14.03 19.60 -33.44
N LYS A 293 -12.93 18.83 -33.39
CA LYS A 293 -12.48 17.97 -34.51
C LYS A 293 -12.99 16.51 -34.48
N ILE A 294 -13.96 16.19 -33.61
CA ILE A 294 -14.45 14.81 -33.41
C ILE A 294 -15.52 14.48 -34.44
N THR A 295 -15.40 13.31 -35.07
CA THR A 295 -16.39 12.78 -36.00
C THR A 295 -17.32 11.75 -35.33
N VAL A 296 -18.55 11.67 -35.83
CA VAL A 296 -19.51 10.61 -35.46
C VAL A 296 -19.27 9.42 -36.39
N PRO A 297 -19.17 8.18 -35.87
CA PRO A 297 -18.99 6.99 -36.71
C PRO A 297 -20.18 6.78 -37.66
N GLU A 298 -19.90 6.35 -38.89
CA GLU A 298 -20.93 6.07 -39.92
C GLU A 298 -21.81 4.84 -39.58
N VAL A 299 -21.30 3.92 -38.74
CA VAL A 299 -21.98 2.70 -38.29
C VAL A 299 -21.86 2.60 -36.77
N GLN A 300 -22.99 2.46 -36.07
CA GLN A 300 -22.98 2.19 -34.63
C GLN A 300 -22.51 0.76 -34.39
N SER A 301 -21.52 0.60 -33.52
CA SER A 301 -21.01 -0.70 -33.11
C SER A 301 -21.95 -1.39 -32.12
N GLN A 302 -21.68 -2.67 -31.83
CA GLN A 302 -22.41 -3.44 -30.83
C GLN A 302 -22.09 -2.95 -29.40
N THR A 303 -22.87 -3.45 -28.43
CA THR A 303 -22.59 -3.21 -27.01
C THR A 303 -21.23 -3.79 -26.63
N ILE A 304 -20.55 -3.17 -25.66
CA ILE A 304 -19.22 -3.62 -25.23
C ILE A 304 -19.26 -5.03 -24.62
N GLU A 305 -20.39 -5.42 -24.01
CA GLU A 305 -20.65 -6.75 -23.50
C GLU A 305 -20.64 -7.82 -24.61
N GLN A 306 -21.26 -7.53 -25.75
CA GLN A 306 -21.29 -8.44 -26.91
C GLN A 306 -19.91 -8.55 -27.56
N ASP A 307 -19.22 -7.42 -27.73
CA ASP A 307 -17.87 -7.38 -28.28
C ASP A 307 -16.90 -8.20 -27.41
N LEU A 308 -16.96 -8.05 -26.08
CA LEU A 308 -16.14 -8.81 -25.15
C LEU A 308 -16.52 -10.30 -25.14
N ALA A 309 -17.81 -10.65 -25.13
CA ALA A 309 -18.25 -12.04 -25.16
C ALA A 309 -17.79 -12.77 -26.44
N SER A 310 -17.83 -12.07 -27.58
CA SER A 310 -17.29 -12.61 -28.84
C SER A 310 -15.78 -12.82 -28.77
N LEU A 311 -15.04 -11.88 -28.18
CA LEU A 311 -13.60 -12.03 -27.97
C LEU A 311 -13.29 -13.19 -27.02
N ASP A 312 -13.97 -13.29 -25.88
CA ASP A 312 -13.77 -14.34 -24.89
C ASP A 312 -14.04 -15.74 -25.49
N ALA A 313 -15.11 -15.88 -26.27
CA ALA A 313 -15.41 -17.13 -26.98
C ALA A 313 -14.29 -17.51 -27.96
N ARG A 314 -13.72 -16.51 -28.65
CA ARG A 314 -12.61 -16.73 -29.59
C ARG A 314 -11.29 -17.04 -28.89
N LEU A 315 -10.99 -16.38 -27.77
CA LEU A 315 -9.81 -16.69 -26.94
C LEU A 315 -9.94 -18.07 -26.29
N ALA A 316 -11.15 -18.50 -25.92
CA ALA A 316 -11.38 -19.81 -25.33
C ALA A 316 -11.20 -20.96 -26.33
N ASN A 317 -11.81 -20.86 -27.52
CA ASN A 317 -11.98 -22.01 -28.43
C ASN A 317 -11.43 -21.78 -29.85
N GLY A 318 -11.13 -20.54 -30.23
CA GLY A 318 -10.93 -20.16 -31.62
C GLY A 318 -9.49 -20.27 -32.14
N ILE A 319 -8.48 -20.43 -31.27
CA ILE A 319 -7.06 -20.36 -31.66
C ILE A 319 -6.26 -21.37 -30.84
N ARG A 320 -5.81 -22.45 -31.48
CA ARG A 320 -5.09 -23.53 -30.80
C ARG A 320 -3.59 -23.26 -30.67
N GLU A 321 -3.05 -22.42 -31.55
CA GLU A 321 -1.62 -22.16 -31.62
C GLU A 321 -1.14 -21.08 -30.63
N LEU A 322 -2.02 -20.19 -30.18
CA LEU A 322 -1.71 -19.25 -29.10
C LEU A 322 -1.89 -19.95 -27.76
N ASP A 323 -0.82 -20.02 -26.98
CA ASP A 323 -0.85 -20.61 -25.64
C ASP A 323 -1.68 -19.76 -24.66
N PHE A 324 -1.80 -20.23 -23.42
CA PHE A 324 -2.53 -19.50 -22.39
C PHE A 324 -1.89 -18.13 -22.09
N ALA A 325 -0.55 -18.04 -22.07
CA ALA A 325 0.17 -16.81 -21.76
C ALA A 325 -0.12 -15.70 -22.77
N CYS A 326 -0.08 -15.99 -24.08
CA CYS A 326 -0.41 -15.02 -25.12
C CYS A 326 -1.85 -14.50 -24.98
N ARG A 327 -2.79 -15.43 -24.78
CA ARG A 327 -4.22 -15.09 -24.64
C ARG A 327 -4.50 -14.29 -23.37
N PHE A 328 -3.78 -14.58 -22.28
CA PHE A 328 -3.83 -13.82 -21.03
C PHE A 328 -3.37 -12.38 -21.25
N GLN A 329 -2.22 -12.15 -21.90
CA GLN A 329 -1.69 -10.80 -22.14
C GLN A 329 -2.63 -9.97 -23.03
N LEU A 330 -3.20 -10.57 -24.08
CA LEU A 330 -4.17 -9.89 -24.94
C LEU A 330 -5.43 -9.48 -24.17
N LEU A 331 -5.97 -10.37 -23.33
CA LEU A 331 -7.12 -10.03 -22.49
C LEU A 331 -6.75 -8.95 -21.46
N SER A 332 -5.53 -8.98 -20.91
CA SER A 332 -5.02 -7.94 -20.01
C SER A 332 -5.06 -6.55 -20.64
N LEU A 333 -4.54 -6.40 -21.87
CA LEU A 333 -4.54 -5.13 -22.60
C LEU A 333 -5.95 -4.61 -22.88
N VAL A 334 -6.91 -5.52 -23.11
CA VAL A 334 -8.32 -5.16 -23.31
C VAL A 334 -8.98 -4.68 -22.02
N LEU A 335 -8.73 -5.38 -20.91
CA LEU A 335 -9.28 -5.00 -19.60
C LEU A 335 -8.66 -3.71 -19.04
N GLU A 336 -7.43 -3.38 -19.44
CA GLU A 336 -6.77 -2.11 -19.14
C GLU A 336 -7.30 -0.94 -19.99
N GLY A 337 -8.00 -1.22 -21.09
CA GLY A 337 -8.51 -0.21 -22.03
C GLY A 337 -7.49 0.26 -23.07
N ILE A 338 -6.35 -0.43 -23.20
CA ILE A 338 -5.29 -0.12 -24.18
C ILE A 338 -5.72 -0.59 -25.57
N LEU A 339 -6.33 -1.77 -25.66
CA LEU A 339 -6.90 -2.32 -26.89
C LEU A 339 -8.41 -2.45 -26.76
N SER A 340 -9.16 -2.15 -27.84
CA SER A 340 -10.59 -2.44 -27.88
C SER A 340 -10.84 -3.94 -28.18
N PRO A 341 -11.93 -4.54 -27.68
CA PRO A 341 -12.21 -5.95 -27.94
C PRO A 341 -12.31 -6.26 -29.44
N THR A 342 -12.90 -5.35 -30.23
CA THR A 342 -13.04 -5.47 -31.68
C THR A 342 -11.68 -5.44 -32.38
N LEU A 343 -10.77 -4.53 -32.00
CA LEU A 343 -9.42 -4.46 -32.57
C LEU A 343 -8.62 -5.73 -32.26
N THR A 344 -8.67 -6.19 -31.00
CA THR A 344 -8.03 -7.44 -30.58
C THR A 344 -8.58 -8.63 -31.38
N HIS A 345 -9.90 -8.69 -31.58
CA HIS A 345 -10.53 -9.73 -32.39
C HIS A 345 -9.98 -9.78 -33.82
N CYS A 346 -9.70 -8.62 -34.44
CA CYS A 346 -9.10 -8.52 -35.77
C CYS A 346 -7.57 -8.82 -35.78
N LEU A 347 -6.87 -8.53 -34.68
CA LEU A 347 -5.43 -8.80 -34.53
C LEU A 347 -5.13 -10.30 -34.42
N LEU A 348 -6.02 -11.06 -33.78
CA LEU A 348 -5.80 -12.47 -33.45
C LEU A 348 -5.30 -13.37 -34.62
N PRO A 349 -5.93 -13.39 -35.82
CA PRO A 349 -5.44 -14.21 -36.94
C PRO A 349 -4.04 -13.80 -37.42
N HIS A 350 -3.72 -12.51 -37.34
CA HIS A 350 -2.45 -11.98 -37.80
C HIS A 350 -1.32 -12.31 -36.80
N LEU A 351 -1.62 -12.32 -35.51
CA LEU A 351 -0.68 -12.75 -34.46
C LEU A 351 -0.39 -14.26 -34.58
N GLU A 352 -1.41 -15.07 -34.86
CA GLU A 352 -1.26 -16.51 -35.11
C GLU A 352 -0.35 -16.78 -36.32
N HIS A 353 -0.58 -16.07 -37.43
CA HIS A 353 0.29 -16.15 -38.60
C HIS A 353 1.71 -15.69 -38.27
N THR A 354 1.88 -14.64 -37.48
CA THR A 354 3.20 -14.13 -37.07
C THR A 354 3.95 -15.14 -36.19
N LEU A 355 3.26 -15.83 -35.29
CA LEU A 355 3.83 -16.91 -34.47
C LEU A 355 4.34 -18.06 -35.36
N LYS A 356 3.50 -18.52 -36.32
CA LYS A 356 3.84 -19.59 -37.26
C LYS A 356 5.00 -19.21 -38.19
N ALA A 357 4.94 -18.01 -38.78
CA ALA A 357 5.92 -17.54 -39.75
C ALA A 357 7.32 -17.35 -39.14
N ASN A 358 7.40 -16.86 -37.90
CA ASN A 358 8.68 -16.59 -37.22
C ASN A 358 9.21 -17.78 -36.42
N LYS A 359 8.53 -18.94 -36.42
CA LYS A 359 8.87 -20.12 -35.58
C LYS A 359 9.18 -19.74 -34.12
N CYS A 360 8.43 -18.77 -33.60
CA CYS A 360 8.70 -18.16 -32.29
C CYS A 360 8.13 -19.05 -31.17
N VAL A 361 8.83 -19.08 -30.03
CA VAL A 361 8.33 -19.78 -28.83
C VAL A 361 7.13 -19.00 -28.27
N PRO A 362 6.01 -19.65 -27.90
CA PRO A 362 4.82 -18.96 -27.39
C PRO A 362 5.09 -18.00 -26.21
N LYS A 363 6.02 -18.33 -25.32
CA LYS A 363 6.47 -17.43 -24.23
C LYS A 363 7.02 -16.11 -24.76
N THR A 364 7.91 -16.13 -25.75
CA THR A 364 8.49 -14.92 -26.36
C THR A 364 7.43 -14.06 -27.03
N MET A 365 6.39 -14.67 -27.62
CA MET A 365 5.25 -13.93 -28.15
C MET A 365 4.44 -13.27 -27.02
N ALA A 366 4.20 -13.96 -25.90
CA ALA A 366 3.50 -13.38 -24.76
C ALA A 366 4.26 -12.17 -24.19
N ASP A 367 5.59 -12.29 -24.02
CA ASP A 367 6.45 -11.20 -23.55
C ASP A 367 6.48 -10.04 -24.57
N ALA A 368 6.49 -10.33 -25.87
CA ALA A 368 6.41 -9.30 -26.90
C ALA A 368 5.07 -8.52 -26.89
N ILE A 369 3.97 -9.21 -26.54
CA ILE A 369 2.63 -8.60 -26.39
C ILE A 369 2.55 -7.77 -25.11
N SER A 370 3.14 -8.22 -23.99
CA SER A 370 3.09 -7.45 -22.73
C SER A 370 3.77 -6.08 -22.87
N LYS A 371 4.87 -5.99 -23.65
CA LYS A 371 5.55 -4.71 -23.95
C LYS A 371 4.65 -3.66 -24.61
N LEU A 372 3.56 -4.07 -25.29
CA LEU A 372 2.61 -3.14 -25.89
C LEU A 372 1.94 -2.22 -24.86
N ARG A 373 1.90 -2.62 -23.58
CA ARG A 373 1.29 -1.86 -22.49
C ARG A 373 1.84 -0.43 -22.38
N TYR A 374 3.14 -0.25 -22.60
CA TYR A 374 3.81 1.04 -22.49
C TYR A 374 4.27 1.61 -23.84
N GLN A 375 4.18 0.82 -24.92
CA GLN A 375 4.49 1.27 -26.28
C GLN A 375 3.27 1.87 -27.00
N LEU A 376 2.05 1.46 -26.65
CA LEU A 376 0.83 1.94 -27.31
C LEU A 376 0.25 3.17 -26.61
N PRO A 377 0.12 4.31 -27.31
CA PRO A 377 -0.50 5.49 -26.73
C PRO A 377 -2.03 5.36 -26.72
N THR A 378 -2.71 6.04 -25.79
CA THR A 378 -4.18 6.14 -25.79
C THR A 378 -4.65 6.94 -27.00
N PRO A 379 -5.72 6.51 -27.72
CA PRO A 379 -6.25 7.27 -28.85
C PRO A 379 -6.57 8.71 -28.44
N ASN A 380 -5.99 9.69 -29.15
CA ASN A 380 -6.12 11.10 -28.82
C ASN A 380 -6.14 11.97 -30.08
N TRP A 381 -6.46 13.26 -29.93
CA TRP A 381 -6.60 14.19 -31.07
C TRP A 381 -5.29 14.49 -31.82
N ASN A 382 -4.12 14.22 -31.21
CA ASN A 382 -2.80 14.56 -31.72
C ASN A 382 -2.07 13.36 -32.35
N LEU A 383 -2.61 12.15 -32.20
CA LEU A 383 -2.03 10.91 -32.72
C LEU A 383 -2.52 10.63 -34.14
N CYS A 384 -1.65 10.04 -34.95
CA CYS A 384 -2.03 9.59 -36.28
C CYS A 384 -2.72 8.22 -36.18
N ALA A 385 -3.88 8.06 -36.83
CA ALA A 385 -4.57 6.76 -36.88
C ALA A 385 -3.72 5.62 -37.44
N ARG A 386 -2.68 5.95 -38.24
CA ARG A 386 -1.72 4.96 -38.75
C ARG A 386 -0.90 4.31 -37.64
N ASP A 387 -0.62 5.03 -36.55
CA ASP A 387 0.23 4.54 -35.46
C ASP A 387 -0.48 3.44 -34.65
N LEU A 388 -1.81 3.49 -34.56
CA LEU A 388 -2.66 2.50 -33.90
C LEU A 388 -3.32 1.50 -34.87
N SER A 389 -2.87 1.47 -36.13
CA SER A 389 -3.36 0.50 -37.12
C SER A 389 -2.87 -0.91 -36.81
N ILE A 390 -3.62 -1.92 -37.28
CA ILE A 390 -3.23 -3.35 -37.18
C ILE A 390 -1.81 -3.58 -37.68
N THR A 391 -1.44 -2.96 -38.81
CA THR A 391 -0.11 -3.12 -39.40
C THR A 391 0.99 -2.55 -38.51
N SER A 392 0.77 -1.41 -37.85
CA SER A 392 1.74 -0.78 -36.95
C SER A 392 1.91 -1.58 -35.66
N ILE A 393 0.81 -2.04 -35.06
CA ILE A 393 0.85 -2.93 -33.88
C ILE A 393 1.62 -4.22 -34.22
N LEU A 394 1.39 -4.82 -35.39
CA LEU A 394 2.14 -6.01 -35.82
C LEU A 394 3.62 -5.73 -36.08
N LYS A 395 3.98 -4.52 -36.55
CA LYS A 395 5.39 -4.12 -36.68
C LYS A 395 6.05 -4.01 -35.31
N LEU A 396 5.38 -3.41 -34.33
CA LEU A 396 5.87 -3.33 -32.94
C LEU A 396 6.07 -4.73 -32.35
N VAL A 397 5.08 -5.61 -32.47
CA VAL A 397 5.20 -7.00 -31.99
C VAL A 397 6.36 -7.73 -32.66
N LYS A 398 6.55 -7.58 -33.98
CA LYS A 398 7.70 -8.18 -34.69
C LYS A 398 9.03 -7.61 -34.22
N SER A 399 9.10 -6.30 -34.01
CA SER A 399 10.30 -5.64 -33.46
C SER A 399 10.63 -6.16 -32.06
N ASN A 400 9.61 -6.29 -31.20
CA ASN A 400 9.75 -6.84 -29.85
C ASN A 400 10.22 -8.30 -29.89
N ILE A 401 9.68 -9.13 -30.79
CA ILE A 401 10.11 -10.52 -30.96
C ILE A 401 11.60 -10.59 -31.35
N ASN A 402 12.03 -9.79 -32.33
CA ASN A 402 13.42 -9.79 -32.78
C ASN A 402 14.36 -9.38 -31.64
N SER A 403 14.05 -8.28 -30.94
CA SER A 403 14.79 -7.80 -29.77
C SER A 403 14.86 -8.85 -28.64
N LEU A 404 13.76 -9.54 -28.36
CA LEU A 404 13.73 -10.61 -27.36
C LEU A 404 14.47 -11.86 -27.80
N GLN A 405 14.54 -12.15 -29.11
CA GLN A 405 15.31 -13.27 -29.66
C GLN A 405 16.82 -12.98 -29.62
N GLU A 406 17.22 -11.75 -29.91
CA GLU A 406 18.61 -11.29 -29.81
C GLU A 406 19.12 -11.32 -28.36
N SER A 407 18.27 -11.00 -27.39
CA SER A 407 18.57 -11.02 -25.95
C SER A 407 18.14 -12.32 -25.23
N ALA A 408 17.72 -13.35 -25.98
CA ALA A 408 17.09 -14.55 -25.42
C ALA A 408 18.03 -15.39 -24.55
N SER A 409 19.30 -15.52 -24.94
CA SER A 409 20.32 -16.23 -24.15
C SER A 409 20.51 -15.53 -22.81
N THR A 410 20.82 -14.24 -22.84
CA THR A 410 21.02 -13.38 -21.68
C THR A 410 19.82 -13.38 -20.74
N SER A 411 18.61 -13.25 -21.28
CA SER A 411 17.36 -13.28 -20.50
C SER A 411 17.08 -14.65 -19.89
N LYS A 412 17.32 -15.75 -20.62
CA LYS A 412 17.15 -17.11 -20.08
C LYS A 412 18.12 -17.39 -18.94
N ASP A 413 19.35 -16.91 -19.05
CA ASP A 413 20.37 -17.14 -18.03
C ASP A 413 20.09 -16.32 -16.77
N ILE A 414 19.66 -15.06 -16.91
CA ILE A 414 19.18 -14.23 -15.79
C ILE A 414 17.97 -14.89 -15.11
N LEU A 415 16.96 -15.29 -15.87
CA LEU A 415 15.80 -16.00 -15.33
C LEU A 415 16.17 -17.35 -14.70
N GLN A 416 17.15 -18.06 -15.24
CA GLN A 416 17.67 -19.29 -14.63
C GLN A 416 18.38 -18.99 -13.31
N VAL A 417 19.23 -17.96 -13.23
CA VAL A 417 19.87 -17.52 -11.99
C VAL A 417 18.82 -17.13 -10.94
N GLU A 418 17.77 -16.44 -11.37
CA GLU A 418 16.64 -16.06 -10.50
C GLU A 418 15.84 -17.28 -10.04
N THR A 419 15.60 -18.26 -10.91
CA THR A 419 14.81 -19.46 -10.61
C THR A 419 15.61 -20.65 -10.04
N ARG A 420 16.95 -20.59 -10.02
CA ARG A 420 17.84 -21.56 -9.33
C ARG A 420 17.45 -21.73 -7.87
N HIS A 421 16.80 -20.72 -7.31
CA HIS A 421 16.15 -20.80 -6.02
C HIS A 421 14.79 -21.51 -6.12
N HIS A 422 14.71 -22.77 -5.66
CA HIS A 422 13.48 -23.60 -5.57
C HIS A 422 12.26 -22.95 -4.85
N HIS A 423 12.42 -21.75 -4.30
CA HIS A 423 11.40 -21.02 -3.58
C HIS A 423 10.69 -19.93 -4.41
N LEU A 424 10.95 -19.83 -5.72
CA LEU A 424 10.30 -18.85 -6.59
C LEU A 424 9.46 -19.50 -7.69
N THR A 425 8.33 -18.87 -8.03
CA THR A 425 7.45 -19.34 -9.12
C THR A 425 6.75 -18.18 -9.82
N LEU A 426 6.49 -18.37 -11.11
CA LEU A 426 5.73 -17.44 -11.93
C LEU A 426 4.24 -17.57 -11.60
N THR A 427 3.64 -16.47 -11.16
CA THR A 427 2.25 -16.41 -10.69
C THR A 427 1.47 -15.34 -11.45
N TYR A 428 0.34 -15.72 -12.03
CA TYR A 428 -0.63 -14.78 -12.60
C TYR A 428 -1.46 -14.12 -11.51
N LYS A 429 -1.80 -12.84 -11.72
CA LYS A 429 -2.59 -12.04 -10.77
C LYS A 429 -3.85 -11.49 -11.44
N ALA A 430 -4.93 -11.37 -10.69
CA ALA A 430 -6.14 -10.66 -11.09
C ALA A 430 -6.61 -9.72 -9.98
N THR A 431 -7.01 -8.50 -10.32
CA THR A 431 -7.62 -7.55 -9.37
C THR A 431 -9.07 -7.33 -9.73
N VAL A 432 -9.98 -7.78 -8.88
CA VAL A 432 -11.43 -7.61 -9.01
C VAL A 432 -11.82 -6.28 -8.37
N THR A 433 -12.46 -5.43 -9.16
CA THR A 433 -12.94 -4.10 -8.73
C THR A 433 -14.47 -4.04 -8.74
N PRO A 434 -15.10 -2.99 -8.15
CA PRO A 434 -16.55 -2.84 -8.18
C PRO A 434 -17.14 -2.89 -9.60
N THR A 435 -16.49 -2.26 -10.58
CA THR A 435 -17.01 -2.17 -11.96
C THR A 435 -16.39 -3.18 -12.93
N GLY A 436 -15.21 -3.73 -12.62
CA GLY A 436 -14.44 -4.52 -13.58
C GLY A 436 -13.51 -5.54 -12.96
N MET A 437 -12.46 -5.86 -13.72
CA MET A 437 -11.35 -6.73 -13.34
C MET A 437 -10.12 -6.32 -14.15
N LEU A 438 -8.94 -6.39 -13.55
CA LEU A 438 -7.64 -6.21 -14.20
C LEU A 438 -6.83 -7.49 -14.08
N LEU A 439 -5.95 -7.73 -15.05
CA LEU A 439 -5.02 -8.85 -15.08
C LEU A 439 -3.59 -8.32 -15.03
N SER A 440 -2.69 -9.05 -14.37
CA SER A 440 -1.26 -8.72 -14.36
C SER A 440 -0.40 -9.97 -14.16
N GLY A 441 0.89 -9.84 -14.42
CA GLY A 441 1.85 -10.94 -14.38
C GLY A 441 2.00 -11.67 -15.72
N PRO A 442 2.67 -12.84 -15.74
CA PRO A 442 3.10 -13.60 -14.57
C PRO A 442 4.29 -12.95 -13.85
N ASP A 443 4.18 -12.76 -12.54
CA ASP A 443 5.24 -12.19 -11.71
C ASP A 443 5.98 -13.29 -10.94
N ILE A 444 7.28 -13.12 -10.71
CA ILE A 444 8.07 -14.01 -9.86
C ILE A 444 7.76 -13.70 -8.39
N GLY A 445 7.13 -14.65 -7.70
CA GLY A 445 6.80 -14.58 -6.27
C GLY A 445 7.32 -15.77 -5.47
N VAL A 446 7.34 -15.63 -4.15
CA VAL A 446 7.71 -16.71 -3.22
C VAL A 446 6.70 -17.85 -3.30
N THR A 447 7.19 -19.09 -3.35
CA THR A 447 6.36 -20.28 -3.39
C THR A 447 5.77 -20.62 -2.03
N ASN A 448 4.64 -21.29 -2.06
CA ASN A 448 4.04 -21.94 -0.91
C ASN A 448 4.01 -23.46 -1.13
N ARG A 449 3.49 -24.20 -0.14
CA ARG A 449 3.48 -25.68 -0.17
C ARG A 449 2.78 -26.24 -1.40
N VAL A 450 1.62 -25.67 -1.74
CA VAL A 450 0.79 -26.13 -2.87
C VAL A 450 1.49 -25.83 -4.18
N LEU A 451 2.00 -24.62 -4.36
CA LEU A 451 2.71 -24.22 -5.59
C LEU A 451 3.99 -25.03 -5.81
N ARG A 452 4.70 -25.42 -4.74
CA ARG A 452 5.87 -26.31 -4.86
C ARG A 452 5.51 -27.70 -5.40
N LYS A 453 4.39 -28.27 -4.91
CA LYS A 453 3.90 -29.59 -5.38
C LYS A 453 3.54 -29.57 -6.86
N TYR A 454 2.92 -28.48 -7.31
CA TYR A 454 2.44 -28.30 -8.68
C TYR A 454 3.32 -27.31 -9.47
N SER A 455 4.63 -27.30 -9.21
CA SER A 455 5.57 -26.31 -9.77
C SER A 455 5.62 -26.30 -11.30
N THR A 456 5.34 -27.43 -11.94
CA THR A 456 5.28 -27.58 -13.40
C THR A 456 4.01 -27.01 -14.04
N HIS A 457 2.99 -26.68 -13.24
CA HIS A 457 1.68 -26.20 -13.69
C HIS A 457 1.26 -24.93 -12.93
N SER A 458 2.22 -24.03 -12.65
CA SER A 458 1.96 -22.80 -11.90
C SER A 458 0.98 -21.86 -12.61
N ASP A 459 0.82 -21.98 -13.93
CA ASP A 459 -0.13 -21.25 -14.77
C ASP A 459 -1.61 -21.59 -14.48
N TYR A 460 -1.88 -22.68 -13.76
CA TYR A 460 -3.22 -23.04 -13.28
C TYR A 460 -3.57 -22.42 -11.93
N PHE A 461 -2.62 -21.74 -11.28
CA PHE A 461 -2.86 -21.01 -10.03
C PHE A 461 -2.84 -19.51 -10.29
N MET A 462 -3.72 -18.80 -9.59
CA MET A 462 -3.85 -17.35 -9.74
C MET A 462 -4.06 -16.69 -8.39
N ARG A 463 -3.36 -15.57 -8.17
CA ARG A 463 -3.56 -14.71 -6.99
C ARG A 463 -4.61 -13.65 -7.34
N VAL A 464 -5.76 -13.71 -6.68
CA VAL A 464 -6.88 -12.78 -6.92
C VAL A 464 -6.97 -11.78 -5.77
N ARG A 465 -7.02 -10.49 -6.09
CA ARG A 465 -7.13 -9.38 -5.15
C ARG A 465 -8.47 -8.66 -5.30
N PHE A 466 -9.06 -8.22 -4.19
CA PHE A 466 -10.31 -7.47 -4.17
C PHE A 466 -10.05 -6.04 -3.67
N ALA A 467 -10.26 -5.05 -4.54
CA ALA A 467 -9.87 -3.65 -4.28
C ALA A 467 -10.85 -2.66 -4.95
N GLU A 468 -10.72 -1.37 -4.63
CA GLU A 468 -11.32 -0.26 -5.39
C GLU A 468 -10.61 -0.07 -6.75
N GLU A 469 -11.17 0.76 -7.63
CA GLU A 469 -10.62 1.03 -8.97
C GLU A 469 -9.22 1.67 -8.95
N ASP A 470 -8.88 2.36 -7.86
CA ASP A 470 -7.57 2.96 -7.61
C ASP A 470 -6.59 2.00 -6.90
N GLY A 471 -6.95 0.71 -6.78
CA GLY A 471 -6.14 -0.29 -6.12
C GLY A 471 -6.14 -0.19 -4.59
N SER A 472 -6.85 0.76 -3.98
CA SER A 472 -6.99 0.85 -2.52
C SER A 472 -7.98 -0.19 -1.98
N GLY A 473 -7.93 -0.49 -0.68
CA GLY A 473 -8.95 -1.34 -0.04
C GLY A 473 -10.31 -0.63 0.00
N ILE A 474 -11.41 -1.40 0.06
CA ILE A 474 -12.75 -0.82 0.22
C ILE A 474 -12.84 -0.11 1.58
N VAL A 475 -12.91 1.22 1.55
CA VAL A 475 -13.04 2.04 2.76
C VAL A 475 -14.50 2.23 3.10
N TYR A 476 -14.86 2.09 4.37
CA TYR A 476 -16.21 2.39 4.86
C TYR A 476 -16.66 3.83 4.48
N ASP A 477 -17.75 3.94 3.73
CA ASP A 477 -18.38 5.22 3.39
C ASP A 477 -19.62 5.44 4.25
N SER A 478 -19.60 6.45 5.11
CA SER A 478 -20.76 6.81 5.96
C SER A 478 -21.99 7.23 5.15
N ARG A 479 -21.81 7.69 3.90
CA ARG A 479 -22.90 8.15 3.04
C ARG A 479 -23.61 7.02 2.32
N ALA A 480 -22.91 5.91 2.06
CA ALA A 480 -23.34 4.93 1.07
C ALA A 480 -23.26 3.49 1.56
N SER A 481 -24.26 2.67 1.21
CA SER A 481 -24.16 1.22 1.42
C SER A 481 -23.27 0.57 0.36
N GLN A 482 -22.37 -0.30 0.80
CA GLN A 482 -21.43 -1.04 -0.05
C GLN A 482 -21.85 -2.50 -0.25
N GLU A 483 -23.06 -2.88 0.19
CA GLU A 483 -23.57 -4.25 0.13
C GLU A 483 -23.54 -4.85 -1.28
N GLN A 484 -23.84 -4.07 -2.33
CA GLN A 484 -23.75 -4.55 -3.71
C GLN A 484 -22.32 -4.89 -4.14
N ILE A 485 -21.32 -4.19 -3.63
CA ILE A 485 -19.91 -4.48 -3.92
C ILE A 485 -19.52 -5.82 -3.28
N TYR A 486 -19.85 -6.00 -2.00
CA TYR A 486 -19.60 -7.26 -1.30
C TYR A 486 -20.39 -8.42 -1.91
N ALA A 487 -21.61 -8.20 -2.39
CA ALA A 487 -22.39 -9.20 -3.12
C ALA A 487 -21.71 -9.59 -4.45
N ARG A 488 -21.18 -8.63 -5.21
CA ARG A 488 -20.38 -8.90 -6.41
C ARG A 488 -19.14 -9.72 -6.07
N PHE A 489 -18.41 -9.38 -5.01
CA PHE A 489 -17.21 -10.11 -4.61
C PHE A 489 -17.54 -11.55 -4.18
N ARG A 490 -18.63 -11.73 -3.43
CA ARG A 490 -19.17 -13.05 -3.09
C ARG A 490 -19.47 -13.88 -4.34
N GLN A 491 -20.15 -13.29 -5.34
CA GLN A 491 -20.47 -13.97 -6.60
C GLN A 491 -19.21 -14.43 -7.34
N VAL A 492 -18.15 -13.63 -7.36
CA VAL A 492 -16.87 -13.99 -7.99
C VAL A 492 -16.15 -15.10 -7.22
N LEU A 493 -16.17 -15.07 -5.89
CA LEU A 493 -15.57 -16.12 -5.05
C LEU A 493 -16.30 -17.47 -5.20
N GLN A 494 -17.63 -17.44 -5.33
CA GLN A 494 -18.46 -18.63 -5.50
C GLN A 494 -18.36 -19.19 -6.94
N GLY A 495 -18.55 -18.34 -7.95
CA GLY A 495 -18.62 -18.73 -9.36
C GLY A 495 -17.27 -18.89 -10.06
N GLY A 496 -16.19 -18.34 -9.50
CA GLY A 496 -14.88 -18.32 -10.14
C GLY A 496 -14.72 -17.23 -11.21
N ILE A 497 -13.56 -17.23 -11.86
CA ILE A 497 -13.19 -16.25 -12.90
C ILE A 497 -12.81 -17.01 -14.17
N GLN A 498 -13.43 -16.65 -15.28
CA GLN A 498 -13.11 -17.21 -16.59
C GLN A 498 -12.06 -16.36 -17.31
N ILE A 499 -10.94 -16.97 -17.72
CA ILE A 499 -9.83 -16.32 -18.39
C ILE A 499 -9.34 -17.24 -19.52
N ALA A 500 -9.42 -16.77 -20.76
CA ALA A 500 -8.93 -17.49 -21.95
C ALA A 500 -9.34 -18.98 -22.02
N GLY A 501 -10.60 -19.28 -21.66
CA GLY A 501 -11.14 -20.64 -21.68
C GLY A 501 -10.87 -21.50 -20.43
N ARG A 502 -10.15 -20.99 -19.43
CA ARG A 502 -9.98 -21.64 -18.12
C ARG A 502 -10.88 -20.96 -17.07
N THR A 503 -11.51 -21.76 -16.21
CA THR A 503 -12.24 -21.25 -15.05
C THR A 503 -11.41 -21.46 -13.80
N TYR A 504 -11.01 -20.36 -13.17
CA TYR A 504 -10.28 -20.35 -11.91
C TYR A 504 -11.29 -20.29 -10.77
N GLU A 505 -11.27 -21.28 -9.88
CA GLU A 505 -12.14 -21.38 -8.72
C GLU A 505 -11.42 -21.07 -7.42
N PHE A 506 -12.14 -20.60 -6.41
CA PHE A 506 -11.58 -20.29 -5.10
C PHE A 506 -10.92 -21.51 -4.45
N LEU A 507 -9.67 -21.35 -4.02
CA LEU A 507 -8.86 -22.40 -3.40
C LEU A 507 -8.61 -22.13 -1.90
N GLY A 508 -8.23 -20.91 -1.52
CA GLY A 508 -7.95 -20.58 -0.12
C GLY A 508 -7.13 -19.29 0.04
N PHE A 509 -6.85 -18.89 1.27
CA PHE A 509 -6.06 -17.69 1.56
C PHE A 509 -5.22 -17.86 2.82
N SER A 510 -4.03 -17.26 2.87
CA SER A 510 -3.23 -17.17 4.08
C SER A 510 -3.74 -16.06 5.01
N HIS A 511 -3.22 -16.00 6.25
CA HIS A 511 -3.55 -14.90 7.18
C HIS A 511 -3.16 -13.53 6.64
N SER A 512 -1.96 -13.42 6.05
CA SER A 512 -1.53 -12.21 5.33
C SER A 512 -2.47 -11.91 4.16
N SER A 513 -2.86 -12.93 3.40
CA SER A 513 -3.73 -12.74 2.24
C SER A 513 -5.11 -12.18 2.63
N LEU A 514 -5.71 -12.67 3.72
CA LEU A 514 -6.98 -12.17 4.26
C LEU A 514 -6.92 -10.67 4.57
N HIS A 515 -5.85 -10.26 5.24
CA HIS A 515 -5.55 -8.88 5.61
C HIS A 515 -5.42 -7.92 4.41
N TYR A 516 -5.03 -8.45 3.25
CA TYR A 516 -4.88 -7.71 2.00
C TYR A 516 -6.03 -7.92 1.03
N HIS A 517 -7.09 -8.62 1.46
CA HIS A 517 -8.23 -8.98 0.64
C HIS A 517 -7.79 -9.73 -0.62
N THR A 518 -6.84 -10.66 -0.48
CA THR A 518 -6.33 -11.53 -1.53
C THR A 518 -6.65 -13.00 -1.25
N ALA A 519 -6.82 -13.78 -2.30
CA ALA A 519 -7.05 -15.22 -2.23
C ALA A 519 -6.40 -15.95 -3.41
N TRP A 520 -6.09 -17.22 -3.21
CA TRP A 520 -5.64 -18.13 -4.26
C TRP A 520 -6.84 -18.76 -4.96
N PHE A 521 -6.76 -18.79 -6.28
CA PHE A 521 -7.69 -19.48 -7.15
C PHE A 521 -6.94 -20.51 -7.99
N MET A 522 -7.65 -21.54 -8.43
CA MET A 522 -7.09 -22.66 -9.19
C MET A 522 -8.03 -23.07 -10.32
N ALA A 523 -7.48 -23.26 -11.52
CA ALA A 523 -8.18 -23.94 -12.61
C ALA A 523 -7.98 -25.46 -12.52
N PRO A 524 -8.97 -26.29 -12.93
CA PRO A 524 -8.85 -27.75 -12.88
C PRO A 524 -7.62 -28.26 -13.65
N LEU A 525 -6.77 -29.04 -12.96
CA LEU A 525 -5.56 -29.64 -13.53
C LEU A 525 -5.85 -31.01 -14.12
N ARG A 526 -5.29 -31.35 -15.28
CA ARG A 526 -5.38 -32.70 -15.87
C ARG A 526 -4.01 -33.31 -16.06
N PHE A 527 -3.75 -34.45 -15.42
CA PHE A 527 -2.54 -35.24 -15.62
C PHE A 527 -2.84 -36.40 -16.59
N GLY A 528 -2.43 -36.25 -17.86
CA GLY A 528 -2.65 -37.29 -18.89
C GLY A 528 -4.12 -37.67 -19.07
N HIS A 529 -4.43 -38.97 -19.06
CA HIS A 529 -5.79 -39.51 -19.18
C HIS A 529 -6.53 -39.65 -17.82
N GLY A 530 -5.95 -39.17 -16.72
CA GLY A 530 -6.55 -39.25 -15.38
C GLY A 530 -7.69 -38.25 -15.13
N PRO A 531 -8.39 -38.37 -13.98
CA PRO A 531 -9.40 -37.40 -13.56
C PRO A 531 -8.78 -36.02 -13.32
N SER A 532 -9.57 -34.96 -13.49
CA SER A 532 -9.10 -33.59 -13.24
C SER A 532 -9.01 -33.32 -11.74
N ILE A 533 -7.88 -32.79 -11.27
CA ILE A 533 -7.70 -32.34 -9.89
C ILE A 533 -8.33 -30.96 -9.74
N THR A 534 -9.27 -30.86 -8.80
CA THR A 534 -10.01 -29.64 -8.47
C THR A 534 -9.46 -29.01 -7.20
N ALA A 535 -9.91 -27.78 -6.89
CA ALA A 535 -9.56 -27.10 -5.64
C ALA A 535 -9.92 -27.93 -4.40
N ARG A 536 -11.03 -28.68 -4.45
CA ARG A 536 -11.47 -29.58 -3.37
C ARG A 536 -10.46 -30.69 -3.11
N ASP A 537 -9.96 -31.32 -4.18
CA ASP A 537 -9.00 -32.42 -4.08
C ASP A 537 -7.67 -31.94 -3.48
N VAL A 538 -7.22 -30.74 -3.86
CA VAL A 538 -6.02 -30.11 -3.26
C VAL A 538 -6.21 -29.87 -1.76
N ILE A 539 -7.36 -29.34 -1.33
CA ILE A 539 -7.63 -29.11 0.10
C ILE A 539 -7.67 -30.45 0.86
N GLN A 540 -8.32 -31.48 0.30
CA GLN A 540 -8.40 -32.80 0.93
C GLN A 540 -7.02 -33.47 1.07
N ASP A 541 -6.11 -33.23 0.13
CA ASP A 541 -4.74 -33.73 0.17
C ASP A 541 -3.86 -33.04 1.25
N LEU A 542 -4.25 -31.86 1.73
CA LEU A 542 -3.51 -31.17 2.81
C LEU A 542 -3.71 -31.83 4.18
N GLY A 543 -4.91 -32.36 4.46
CA GLY A 543 -5.23 -32.98 5.74
C GLY A 543 -6.72 -33.05 6.06
N HIS A 544 -7.05 -33.46 7.29
CA HIS A 544 -8.42 -33.64 7.75
C HIS A 544 -8.94 -32.41 8.50
N PHE A 545 -9.96 -31.75 7.93
CA PHE A 545 -10.58 -30.54 8.50
C PHE A 545 -12.00 -30.74 9.03
N SER A 546 -12.57 -31.95 8.91
CA SER A 546 -13.99 -32.23 9.21
C SER A 546 -14.42 -31.93 10.66
N HIS A 547 -13.48 -31.97 11.60
CA HIS A 547 -13.70 -31.67 13.02
C HIS A 547 -13.81 -30.17 13.32
N LEU A 548 -13.54 -29.29 12.34
CA LEU A 548 -13.60 -27.85 12.53
C LEU A 548 -15.01 -27.33 12.22
N HIS A 549 -15.66 -26.72 13.22
CA HIS A 549 -16.99 -26.14 13.10
C HIS A 549 -17.01 -24.61 13.01
N CYS A 550 -15.84 -23.96 13.03
CA CYS A 550 -15.71 -22.51 12.89
C CYS A 550 -15.03 -22.19 11.55
N SER A 551 -15.70 -21.40 10.70
CA SER A 551 -15.23 -21.07 9.35
C SER A 551 -13.90 -20.31 9.38
N ALA A 552 -13.75 -19.32 10.28
CA ALA A 552 -12.51 -18.56 10.46
C ALA A 552 -11.33 -19.47 10.84
N LYS A 553 -11.54 -20.37 11.82
CA LYS A 553 -10.52 -21.33 12.26
C LYS A 553 -10.14 -22.31 11.14
N CYS A 554 -11.14 -22.85 10.43
CA CYS A 554 -10.92 -23.74 9.30
C CYS A 554 -10.14 -23.07 8.16
N ALA A 555 -10.55 -21.87 7.76
CA ALA A 555 -9.86 -21.07 6.76
C ALA A 555 -8.41 -20.77 7.16
N ALA A 556 -8.18 -20.41 8.43
CA ALA A 556 -6.84 -20.18 8.95
C ALA A 556 -5.96 -21.44 8.92
N ARG A 557 -6.53 -22.64 9.11
CA ARG A 557 -5.77 -23.91 9.05
C ARG A 557 -5.39 -24.31 7.64
N ILE A 558 -6.33 -24.22 6.70
CA ILE A 558 -6.08 -24.40 5.26
C ILE A 558 -5.04 -23.37 4.77
N GLY A 559 -5.19 -22.11 5.21
CA GLY A 559 -4.31 -20.99 4.87
C GLY A 559 -2.83 -21.16 5.23
N GLN A 560 -2.49 -22.07 6.14
CA GLN A 560 -1.10 -22.36 6.49
C GLN A 560 -0.32 -22.94 5.31
N ALA A 561 -0.97 -23.72 4.44
CA ALA A 561 -0.34 -24.28 3.24
C ALA A 561 -0.07 -23.22 2.15
N PHE A 562 -0.78 -22.09 2.19
CA PHE A 562 -0.67 -20.96 1.25
C PHE A 562 0.22 -19.83 1.75
N SER A 563 0.86 -20.03 2.90
CA SER A 563 1.76 -19.03 3.43
C SER A 563 3.11 -19.10 2.73
N ASP A 564 3.69 -17.95 2.44
CA ASP A 564 4.99 -17.85 1.79
C ASP A 564 6.07 -18.44 2.70
N THR A 565 6.91 -19.31 2.13
CA THR A 565 8.01 -19.99 2.85
C THR A 565 9.25 -19.98 1.98
N LEU A 566 10.35 -19.43 2.51
CA LEU A 566 11.56 -19.18 1.75
C LEU A 566 12.35 -20.44 1.41
N PHE A 567 12.27 -21.48 2.24
CA PHE A 567 12.96 -22.73 2.00
C PHE A 567 12.08 -23.90 2.43
N ALA A 568 12.11 -24.98 1.65
CA ALA A 568 11.52 -26.26 2.01
C ALA A 568 12.64 -27.31 2.00
N ILE A 569 12.90 -27.91 3.16
CA ILE A 569 14.02 -28.83 3.38
C ILE A 569 13.43 -30.23 3.59
N PRO A 570 13.61 -31.15 2.63
CA PRO A 570 13.06 -32.50 2.76
C PRO A 570 13.78 -33.27 3.85
N LEU A 571 13.04 -33.80 4.82
CA LEU A 571 13.61 -34.66 5.84
C LEU A 571 13.82 -36.07 5.30
N SER A 572 15.03 -36.57 5.51
CA SER A 572 15.37 -37.96 5.21
C SER A 572 14.72 -38.91 6.21
N SER A 573 14.56 -40.18 5.82
CA SER A 573 13.86 -41.19 6.62
C SER A 573 14.54 -41.53 7.96
N ASP A 574 15.82 -41.20 8.12
CA ASP A 574 16.63 -41.37 9.34
C ASP A 574 16.34 -40.30 10.40
N VAL A 575 15.56 -39.25 10.10
CA VAL A 575 15.21 -38.21 11.07
C VAL A 575 14.07 -38.69 11.97
N TYR A 576 14.31 -38.70 13.28
CA TYR A 576 13.28 -38.98 14.27
C TYR A 576 12.46 -37.72 14.54
N VAL A 577 11.16 -37.76 14.24
CA VAL A 577 10.23 -36.66 14.50
C VAL A 577 9.20 -37.12 15.52
N ASN A 578 9.14 -36.42 16.66
CA ASN A 578 8.09 -36.61 17.65
C ASN A 578 7.07 -35.47 17.49
N GLU A 579 5.83 -35.81 17.11
CA GLU A 579 4.75 -34.84 16.88
C GLU A 579 3.81 -34.64 18.08
N ASP A 580 4.01 -35.38 19.18
CA ASP A 580 3.07 -35.47 20.29
C ASP A 580 3.71 -35.09 21.65
N LEU A 581 4.75 -34.25 21.64
CA LEU A 581 5.35 -33.74 22.88
C LEU A 581 4.33 -32.92 23.69
N GLU A 582 4.20 -33.19 24.98
CA GLU A 582 3.27 -32.47 25.85
C GLU A 582 3.69 -31.01 26.05
N ASP A 583 2.73 -30.11 26.17
CA ASP A 583 3.01 -28.71 26.50
C ASP A 583 3.36 -28.53 27.98
N VAL A 584 4.22 -27.55 28.28
CA VAL A 584 4.55 -27.16 29.65
C VAL A 584 3.44 -26.27 30.18
N LYS A 585 2.57 -26.83 31.02
CA LYS A 585 1.43 -26.11 31.61
C LYS A 585 1.60 -25.92 33.11
N ARG A 586 1.32 -24.72 33.62
CA ARG A 586 1.26 -24.40 35.05
C ARG A 586 0.17 -23.38 35.33
N ASN A 587 -0.59 -23.58 36.40
CA ASN A 587 -1.67 -22.66 36.82
C ASN A 587 -2.68 -22.31 35.71
N GLY A 588 -2.95 -23.24 34.79
CA GLY A 588 -3.85 -23.01 33.64
C GLY A 588 -3.22 -22.29 32.45
N HIS A 589 -1.96 -21.83 32.55
CA HIS A 589 -1.21 -21.17 31.47
C HIS A 589 -0.23 -22.13 30.79
N VAL A 590 -0.01 -21.92 29.48
CA VAL A 590 0.87 -22.73 28.64
C VAL A 590 2.18 -21.96 28.39
N PHE A 591 3.27 -22.37 29.04
CA PHE A 591 4.57 -21.70 28.93
C PHE A 591 5.31 -22.03 27.63
N SER A 592 4.91 -23.11 26.96
CA SER A 592 5.52 -23.60 25.72
C SER A 592 4.65 -23.41 24.47
N ASP A 593 3.68 -22.49 24.50
CA ASP A 593 2.69 -22.36 23.41
C ASP A 593 3.37 -21.97 22.09
N GLY A 594 3.40 -22.91 21.14
CA GLY A 594 3.98 -22.68 19.83
C GLY A 594 5.49 -22.92 19.72
N CYS A 595 6.17 -23.41 20.75
CA CYS A 595 7.61 -23.71 20.70
C CYS A 595 7.95 -25.20 20.82
N GLY A 596 8.96 -25.64 20.06
CA GLY A 596 9.54 -26.98 20.08
C GLY A 596 11.07 -26.94 20.01
N THR A 597 11.71 -28.10 19.82
CA THR A 597 13.17 -28.20 19.81
C THR A 597 13.71 -28.97 18.61
N ILE A 598 14.94 -28.64 18.21
CA ILE A 598 15.67 -29.27 17.11
C ILE A 598 17.07 -29.65 17.57
N SER A 599 17.54 -30.85 17.19
CA SER A 599 18.90 -31.30 17.53
C SER A 599 19.97 -30.58 16.70
N LEU A 600 21.21 -30.55 17.21
CA LEU A 600 22.33 -29.92 16.52
C LEU A 600 22.61 -30.59 15.15
N ASP A 601 22.56 -31.92 15.09
CA ASP A 601 22.85 -32.67 13.86
C ASP A 601 21.83 -32.38 12.75
N LEU A 602 20.55 -32.25 13.12
CA LEU A 602 19.50 -31.89 12.16
C LEU A 602 19.61 -30.42 11.76
N LEU A 603 19.93 -29.53 12.70
CA LEU A 603 20.12 -28.11 12.42
C LEU A 603 21.32 -27.86 11.50
N GLN A 604 22.41 -28.60 11.66
CA GLN A 604 23.55 -28.56 10.73
C GLN A 604 23.17 -29.06 9.33
N ALA A 605 22.34 -30.10 9.23
CA ALA A 605 21.82 -30.56 7.95
C ALA A 605 20.94 -29.50 7.27
N VAL A 606 20.15 -28.76 8.06
CA VAL A 606 19.40 -27.58 7.60
C VAL A 606 20.34 -26.49 7.08
N TRP A 607 21.38 -26.12 7.84
CA TRP A 607 22.33 -25.07 7.44
C TRP A 607 23.03 -25.38 6.11
N ARG A 608 23.42 -26.62 5.86
CA ARG A 608 24.07 -27.04 4.60
C ARG A 608 23.18 -26.88 3.36
N ARG A 609 21.86 -26.75 3.54
CA ARG A 609 20.91 -26.52 2.44
C ARG A 609 20.48 -25.06 2.32
N LEU A 610 20.96 -24.18 3.19
CA LEU A 610 20.76 -22.73 3.07
C LEU A 610 21.79 -22.14 2.10
N PRO A 611 21.48 -21.01 1.43
CA PRO A 611 22.46 -20.27 0.64
C PRO A 611 23.67 -19.85 1.50
N SER A 612 24.86 -19.75 0.89
CA SER A 612 26.14 -19.51 1.58
C SER A 612 26.10 -18.35 2.58
N GLU A 613 25.53 -17.21 2.19
CA GLU A 613 25.37 -16.02 3.06
C GLU A 613 24.57 -16.31 4.34
N ARG A 614 23.50 -17.09 4.22
CA ARG A 614 22.61 -17.46 5.34
C ARG A 614 23.19 -18.61 6.15
N GLN A 615 23.92 -19.51 5.51
CA GLN A 615 24.62 -20.61 6.13
C GLN A 615 25.71 -20.10 7.09
N GLN A 616 26.46 -19.06 6.70
CA GLN A 616 27.50 -18.46 7.53
C GLN A 616 26.97 -17.94 8.87
N GLN A 617 25.72 -17.47 8.93
CA GLN A 617 25.10 -16.94 10.15
C GLN A 617 24.75 -18.02 11.19
N LYS A 618 24.67 -19.31 10.78
CA LYS A 618 24.35 -20.46 11.65
C LYS A 618 23.20 -20.19 12.64
N PRO A 619 21.97 -19.88 12.16
CA PRO A 619 20.85 -19.53 13.03
C PRO A 619 20.47 -20.69 13.96
N THR A 620 20.19 -20.37 15.23
CA THR A 620 19.88 -21.36 16.29
C THR A 620 18.39 -21.49 16.58
N VAL A 621 17.58 -20.56 16.05
CA VAL A 621 16.12 -20.54 16.21
C VAL A 621 15.50 -20.41 14.82
N LEU A 622 14.55 -21.30 14.51
CA LEU A 622 13.87 -21.37 13.22
C LEU A 622 12.35 -21.28 13.44
N GLN A 623 11.68 -20.37 12.75
CA GLN A 623 10.24 -20.40 12.60
C GLN A 623 9.88 -21.34 11.45
N ILE A 624 9.11 -22.38 11.75
CA ILE A 624 8.84 -23.48 10.82
C ILE A 624 7.36 -23.73 10.58
N ARG A 625 7.08 -24.32 9.42
CA ARG A 625 5.88 -25.11 9.16
C ARG A 625 6.32 -26.53 8.85
N TYR A 626 5.68 -27.50 9.49
CA TYR A 626 5.92 -28.92 9.25
C TYR A 626 4.58 -29.62 9.25
N ARG A 627 4.13 -30.12 8.11
CA ARG A 627 2.81 -30.79 7.99
C ARG A 627 1.69 -29.89 8.53
N GLY A 628 0.92 -30.35 9.52
CA GLY A 628 -0.12 -29.57 10.20
C GLY A 628 0.38 -28.71 11.37
N ALA A 629 1.68 -28.73 11.66
CA ALA A 629 2.31 -27.98 12.74
C ALA A 629 2.86 -26.62 12.30
N LYS A 630 2.69 -25.61 13.17
CA LYS A 630 3.23 -24.26 13.04
C LYS A 630 3.84 -23.83 14.38
N GLY A 631 5.05 -23.28 14.34
CA GLY A 631 5.67 -22.66 15.51
C GLY A 631 7.15 -22.36 15.33
N VAL A 632 7.85 -22.18 16.45
CA VAL A 632 9.30 -21.96 16.49
C VAL A 632 9.99 -23.20 17.05
N VAL A 633 11.13 -23.58 16.48
CA VAL A 633 12.04 -24.58 17.06
C VAL A 633 13.38 -23.96 17.40
N SER A 634 13.88 -24.26 18.60
CA SER A 634 15.20 -23.84 19.09
C SER A 634 16.16 -25.02 19.23
N LEU A 635 17.45 -24.74 19.08
CA LEU A 635 18.51 -25.71 19.31
C LEU A 635 18.45 -26.28 20.73
N ASP A 636 18.36 -27.60 20.85
CA ASP A 636 18.58 -28.33 22.10
C ASP A 636 19.82 -29.23 21.95
N THR A 637 20.88 -28.88 22.68
CA THR A 637 22.16 -29.59 22.65
C THR A 637 22.12 -30.94 23.35
N SER A 638 21.04 -31.28 24.06
CA SER A 638 20.88 -32.56 24.73
C SER A 638 20.27 -33.66 23.86
N LEU A 639 19.70 -33.31 22.70
CA LEU A 639 19.09 -34.27 21.78
C LEU A 639 20.14 -35.04 20.98
N PRO A 640 20.17 -36.39 21.03
CA PRO A 640 21.12 -37.19 20.29
C PRO A 640 20.67 -37.43 18.83
N GLY A 641 21.61 -37.41 17.90
CA GLY A 641 21.32 -37.67 16.48
C GLY A 641 20.41 -36.62 15.84
N LYS A 642 19.74 -36.97 14.74
CA LYS A 642 18.82 -36.06 14.03
C LYS A 642 17.40 -36.17 14.58
N GLN A 643 17.00 -35.20 15.41
CA GLN A 643 15.68 -35.18 16.05
C GLN A 643 14.97 -33.84 15.87
N LEU A 644 13.66 -33.91 15.69
CA LEU A 644 12.74 -32.77 15.71
C LEU A 644 11.61 -33.08 16.70
N LEU A 645 11.44 -32.25 17.72
CA LEU A 645 10.37 -32.40 18.71
C LEU A 645 9.34 -31.28 18.55
N ILE A 646 8.11 -31.66 18.26
CA ILE A 646 6.97 -30.78 18.03
C ILE A 646 5.96 -31.01 19.15
N ARG A 647 5.46 -29.92 19.73
CA ARG A 647 4.47 -29.96 20.81
C ARG A 647 3.03 -29.99 20.31
N LYS A 648 2.11 -30.46 21.16
CA LYS A 648 0.67 -30.48 20.87
C LYS A 648 0.11 -29.10 20.53
N SER A 649 0.54 -28.03 21.22
CA SER A 649 0.14 -26.65 20.89
C SER A 649 0.51 -26.25 19.45
N MET A 650 1.60 -26.78 18.89
CA MET A 650 2.04 -26.48 17.53
C MET A 650 1.19 -27.20 16.47
N LYS A 651 0.66 -28.38 16.75
CA LYS A 651 -0.14 -29.20 15.82
C LYS A 651 -1.54 -28.63 15.66
N LYS A 652 -1.78 -27.94 14.55
CA LYS A 652 -3.02 -27.19 14.33
C LYS A 652 -4.12 -27.99 13.62
N PHE A 653 -3.75 -29.02 12.87
CA PHE A 653 -4.63 -30.00 12.23
C PHE A 653 -3.86 -31.30 11.93
N GLU A 654 -4.57 -32.39 11.67
CA GLU A 654 -3.98 -33.67 11.28
C GLU A 654 -3.73 -33.68 9.76
N ALA A 655 -2.46 -33.79 9.38
CA ALA A 655 -2.02 -33.80 7.99
C ALA A 655 -1.82 -35.23 7.45
N THR A 656 -2.01 -35.39 6.15
CA THR A 656 -1.79 -36.64 5.41
C THR A 656 -0.31 -37.08 5.42
N GLU A 657 -0.03 -38.38 5.27
CA GLU A 657 1.31 -38.97 5.46
C GLU A 657 2.39 -38.56 4.44
N GLY A 658 2.01 -38.00 3.29
CA GLY A 658 2.93 -37.73 2.18
C GLY A 658 3.93 -36.57 2.37
N TRP A 659 3.79 -35.73 3.41
CA TRP A 659 4.57 -34.49 3.55
C TRP A 659 5.60 -34.60 4.67
N ARG A 660 6.90 -34.49 4.36
CA ARG A 660 7.99 -34.54 5.36
C ARG A 660 8.97 -33.37 5.27
N ASP A 661 8.60 -32.28 4.61
CA ASP A 661 9.46 -31.11 4.45
C ASP A 661 9.36 -30.18 5.66
N ILE A 662 10.50 -29.70 6.16
CA ILE A 662 10.55 -28.54 7.07
C ILE A 662 10.57 -27.29 6.22
N GLU A 663 9.53 -26.47 6.35
CA GLU A 663 9.40 -25.20 5.64
C GLU A 663 9.83 -24.06 6.56
N ILE A 664 10.89 -23.35 6.20
CA ILE A 664 11.43 -22.23 7.00
C ILE A 664 10.72 -20.94 6.60
N CYS A 665 10.02 -20.36 7.56
CA CYS A 665 9.30 -19.09 7.42
C CYS A 665 10.20 -17.90 7.81
N GLY A 666 11.05 -18.11 8.82
CA GLY A 666 11.96 -17.12 9.37
C GLY A 666 13.03 -17.80 10.22
N ALA A 667 14.13 -17.11 10.49
CA ALA A 667 15.20 -17.61 11.36
C ALA A 667 15.94 -16.46 12.04
N SER A 668 16.61 -16.76 13.16
CA SER A 668 17.37 -15.80 13.97
C SER A 668 18.75 -15.45 13.37
N TYR A 669 18.78 -14.99 12.11
CA TYR A 669 20.04 -14.70 11.40
C TYR A 669 20.86 -13.59 12.04
N LYS A 670 20.22 -12.48 12.44
CA LYS A 670 20.86 -11.35 13.13
C LYS A 670 19.83 -10.61 13.99
N PRO A 671 20.26 -9.84 15.00
CA PRO A 671 19.37 -8.97 15.76
C PRO A 671 18.69 -7.96 14.84
N LEU A 672 17.38 -7.76 15.02
CA LEU A 672 16.64 -6.75 14.27
C LEU A 672 16.64 -5.43 15.05
N THR A 673 16.71 -4.31 14.33
CA THR A 673 16.66 -2.98 14.95
C THR A 673 15.28 -2.71 15.55
N LEU A 674 15.27 -2.20 16.78
CA LEU A 674 14.06 -1.75 17.44
C LEU A 674 13.72 -0.31 17.04
N PHE A 675 12.43 -0.08 16.79
CA PHE A 675 11.88 1.26 16.61
C PHE A 675 10.81 1.51 17.66
N LEU A 676 10.80 2.71 18.23
CA LEU A 676 9.61 3.24 18.89
C LEU A 676 8.49 3.39 17.86
N ASN A 677 7.25 3.40 18.37
CA ASN A 677 6.07 3.72 17.59
C ASN A 677 5.12 4.56 18.46
N GLN A 678 4.07 5.09 17.85
CA GLN A 678 3.10 5.95 18.55
C GLN A 678 2.53 5.28 19.81
N GLN A 679 2.19 4.00 19.75
CA GLN A 679 1.59 3.28 20.87
C GLN A 679 2.59 3.08 22.02
N PHE A 680 3.83 2.67 21.71
CA PHE A 680 4.87 2.47 22.72
C PHE A 680 5.22 3.77 23.42
N ILE A 681 5.41 4.87 22.67
CA ILE A 681 5.70 6.18 23.26
C ILE A 681 4.55 6.60 24.18
N LYS A 682 3.29 6.36 23.76
CA LYS A 682 2.14 6.75 24.57
C LYS A 682 2.05 5.94 25.87
N ILE A 683 2.23 4.62 25.82
CA ILE A 683 2.23 3.79 27.03
C ILE A 683 3.40 4.15 27.94
N LEU A 684 4.61 4.31 27.40
CA LEU A 684 5.79 4.68 28.18
C LEU A 684 5.66 6.07 28.83
N GLU A 685 5.08 7.04 28.13
CA GLU A 685 4.72 8.36 28.68
C GLU A 685 3.81 8.20 29.90
N ASP A 686 2.73 7.42 29.77
CA ASP A 686 1.75 7.23 30.84
C ASP A 686 2.32 6.43 32.03
N LEU A 687 3.25 5.50 31.76
CA LEU A 687 4.03 4.81 32.79
C LEU A 687 5.11 5.71 33.44
N GLY A 688 5.29 6.94 32.98
CA GLY A 688 6.11 7.96 33.64
C GLY A 688 7.47 8.25 32.99
N VAL A 689 7.73 7.79 31.76
CA VAL A 689 8.92 8.21 30.99
C VAL A 689 8.78 9.68 30.59
N SER A 690 9.79 10.48 30.91
CA SER A 690 9.76 11.92 30.67
C SER A 690 9.83 12.29 29.19
N LEU A 691 9.18 13.40 28.80
CA LEU A 691 9.26 13.97 27.45
C LEU A 691 10.71 14.26 27.00
N SER A 692 11.56 14.74 27.93
CA SER A 692 12.97 15.03 27.63
C SER A 692 13.72 13.80 27.14
N ASN A 693 13.37 12.61 27.65
CA ASN A 693 14.00 11.36 27.23
C ASN A 693 13.63 11.00 25.79
N PHE A 694 12.35 11.11 25.43
CA PHE A 694 11.92 10.89 24.04
C PHE A 694 12.54 11.89 23.06
N LEU A 695 12.62 13.16 23.46
CA LEU A 695 13.28 14.20 22.65
C LEU A 695 14.76 13.91 22.44
N GLN A 696 15.47 13.43 23.47
CA GLN A 696 16.88 13.05 23.31
C GLN A 696 17.04 11.89 22.32
N VAL A 697 16.21 10.84 22.43
CA VAL A 697 16.24 9.70 21.51
C VAL A 697 15.91 10.14 20.07
N GLN A 698 14.91 11.00 19.88
CA GLN A 698 14.61 11.56 18.56
C GLN A 698 15.75 12.43 18.03
N ASN A 699 16.35 13.27 18.88
CA ASN A 699 17.44 14.16 18.49
C ASN A 699 18.72 13.39 18.17
N ASP A 700 18.98 12.25 18.82
CA ASP A 700 20.05 11.33 18.43
C ASP A 700 19.79 10.80 17.01
N ALA A 701 18.58 10.31 16.73
CA ALA A 701 18.20 9.80 15.42
C ALA A 701 18.25 10.88 14.31
N LEU A 702 17.80 12.11 14.60
CA LEU A 702 17.88 13.24 13.67
C LEU A 702 19.33 13.69 13.44
N ARG A 703 20.18 13.66 14.47
CA ARG A 703 21.61 13.95 14.31
C ARG A 703 22.30 12.91 13.45
N GLU A 704 21.99 11.63 13.66
CA GLU A 704 22.49 10.55 12.81
C GLU A 704 22.06 10.77 11.36
N LEU A 705 20.78 11.05 11.11
CA LEU A 705 20.27 11.34 9.76
C LEU A 705 20.96 12.56 9.10
N ASN A 706 21.30 13.60 9.87
CA ASN A 706 22.06 14.74 9.35
C ASN A 706 23.52 14.40 9.04
N MET A 707 24.19 13.62 9.89
CA MET A 707 25.58 13.17 9.66
C MET A 707 25.69 12.26 8.44
N ILE A 708 24.65 11.48 8.17
CA ILE A 708 24.52 10.63 6.99
C ILE A 708 24.57 11.42 5.69
N LEU A 709 24.02 12.64 5.66
CA LEU A 709 23.98 13.46 4.44
C LEU A 709 25.34 14.13 4.13
N GLN A 710 26.21 14.25 5.13
CA GLN A 710 27.47 14.99 5.02
C GLN A 710 28.68 14.10 4.70
N ASN A 711 28.66 12.83 5.13
CA ASN A 711 29.80 11.93 5.01
C ASN A 711 29.44 10.69 4.16
N PRO A 712 30.15 10.42 3.03
CA PRO A 712 29.90 9.27 2.16
C PRO A 712 29.89 7.91 2.85
N LEU A 713 30.75 7.68 3.84
CA LEU A 713 30.82 6.42 4.58
C LEU A 713 29.58 6.23 5.47
N ASN A 714 29.12 7.32 6.10
CA ASN A 714 27.87 7.29 6.88
C ASN A 714 26.67 7.10 5.96
N THR A 715 26.68 7.72 4.77
CA THR A 715 25.67 7.51 3.73
C THR A 715 25.59 6.04 3.31
N ALA A 716 26.72 5.40 3.05
CA ALA A 716 26.78 3.99 2.68
C ALA A 716 26.17 3.09 3.79
N ASN A 717 26.57 3.30 5.05
CA ASN A 717 26.03 2.56 6.19
C ASN A 717 24.51 2.79 6.36
N PHE A 718 24.02 4.00 6.09
CA PHE A 718 22.59 4.30 6.16
C PHE A 718 21.77 3.63 5.05
N LEU A 719 22.30 3.58 3.83
CA LEU A 719 21.65 2.86 2.74
C LEU A 719 21.56 1.35 3.05
N GLU A 720 22.60 0.78 3.65
CA GLU A 720 22.58 -0.60 4.17
C GLU A 720 21.53 -0.79 5.27
N TYR A 721 21.48 0.15 6.21
CA TYR A 721 20.50 0.16 7.29
C TYR A 721 19.06 0.19 6.77
N CYS A 722 18.78 1.07 5.80
CA CYS A 722 17.47 1.20 5.16
C CYS A 722 17.15 0.05 4.19
N ARG A 723 18.14 -0.79 3.86
CA ARG A 723 18.06 -1.80 2.80
C ARG A 723 17.63 -1.19 1.45
N SER A 724 18.25 -0.06 1.09
CA SER A 724 18.01 0.68 -0.14
C SER A 724 19.26 0.66 -1.01
N GLY A 725 19.14 0.23 -2.27
CA GLY A 725 20.26 0.19 -3.22
C GLY A 725 21.40 -0.78 -2.87
N ILE A 726 21.22 -1.69 -1.89
CA ILE A 726 22.23 -2.70 -1.52
C ILE A 726 22.51 -3.62 -2.71
N SER A 727 21.47 -4.20 -3.31
CA SER A 727 21.61 -5.09 -4.46
C SER A 727 22.22 -4.42 -5.68
N ALA A 728 22.10 -3.09 -5.79
CA ALA A 728 22.72 -2.29 -6.84
C ALA A 728 24.17 -1.90 -6.54
N GLY A 729 24.73 -2.32 -5.39
CA GLY A 729 26.11 -1.98 -4.99
C GLY A 729 26.29 -0.52 -4.57
N MET A 730 25.22 0.23 -4.30
CA MET A 730 25.32 1.67 -4.00
C MET A 730 26.15 1.98 -2.76
N PRO A 731 25.99 1.28 -1.61
CA PRO A 731 26.88 1.49 -0.47
C PRO A 731 28.35 1.30 -0.82
N THR A 732 28.68 0.24 -1.57
CA THR A 732 30.04 -0.06 -2.04
C THR A 732 30.57 1.04 -2.95
N LEU A 733 29.77 1.48 -3.93
CA LEU A 733 30.13 2.58 -4.83
C LEU A 733 30.49 3.84 -4.05
N LEU A 734 29.67 4.23 -3.06
CA LEU A 734 29.94 5.42 -2.24
C LEU A 734 31.25 5.32 -1.43
N ARG A 735 31.59 4.12 -0.92
CA ARG A 735 32.88 3.89 -0.24
C ARG A 735 34.06 4.02 -1.20
N LEU A 736 33.97 3.36 -2.36
CA LEU A 736 35.04 3.36 -3.36
C LEU A 736 35.26 4.75 -3.98
N LEU A 737 34.18 5.50 -4.25
CA LEU A 737 34.27 6.89 -4.69
C LEU A 737 35.02 7.75 -3.65
N ASN A 738 34.73 7.56 -2.36
CA ASN A 738 35.43 8.27 -1.30
C ASN A 738 36.93 7.89 -1.24
N ASP A 739 37.28 6.62 -1.44
CA ASP A 739 38.67 6.15 -1.43
C ASP A 739 39.49 6.77 -2.57
N ILE A 740 38.90 6.94 -3.75
CA ILE A 740 39.54 7.64 -4.88
C ILE A 740 39.49 9.18 -4.74
N GLY A 741 38.75 9.71 -3.76
CA GLY A 741 38.64 11.15 -3.50
C GLY A 741 37.55 11.87 -4.29
N LEU A 742 36.58 11.15 -4.85
CA LEU A 742 35.42 11.70 -5.53
C LEU A 742 34.20 11.79 -4.58
N SER A 743 33.47 12.90 -4.67
CA SER A 743 32.27 13.16 -3.86
C SER A 743 31.00 12.83 -4.65
N PHE A 744 30.15 11.96 -4.09
CA PHE A 744 28.86 11.61 -4.68
C PHE A 744 27.85 12.76 -4.64
N GLN A 745 28.00 13.70 -3.69
CA GLN A 745 27.09 14.85 -3.54
C GLN A 745 27.08 15.77 -4.76
N ALA A 746 28.12 15.68 -5.59
CA ALA A 746 28.25 16.41 -6.83
C ALA A 746 27.38 15.85 -7.97
N ASP A 747 26.92 14.60 -7.87
CA ASP A 747 26.06 13.95 -8.86
C ASP A 747 24.58 14.06 -8.49
N ALA A 748 23.76 14.44 -9.47
CA ALA A 748 22.34 14.70 -9.26
C ALA A 748 21.55 13.45 -8.88
N PHE A 749 21.85 12.31 -9.51
CA PHE A 749 21.09 11.07 -9.33
C PHE A 749 21.41 10.43 -7.97
N LEU A 750 22.71 10.31 -7.63
CA LEU A 750 23.15 9.78 -6.33
C LEU A 750 22.69 10.65 -5.17
N ALA A 751 22.79 11.99 -5.32
CA ALA A 751 22.27 12.91 -4.31
C ALA A 751 20.76 12.76 -4.13
N ASN A 752 19.98 12.78 -5.22
CA ASN A 752 18.51 12.67 -5.16
C ASN A 752 18.07 11.32 -4.56
N MET A 753 18.76 10.22 -4.87
CA MET A 753 18.50 8.91 -4.26
C MET A 753 18.67 8.95 -2.74
N VAL A 754 19.80 9.46 -2.24
CA VAL A 754 20.07 9.58 -0.80
C VAL A 754 19.05 10.52 -0.14
N GLN A 755 18.71 11.62 -0.81
CA GLN A 755 17.71 12.56 -0.33
C GLN A 755 16.33 11.90 -0.17
N ILE A 756 15.91 11.11 -1.14
CA ILE A 756 14.67 10.33 -1.12
C ILE A 756 14.61 9.42 0.11
N VAL A 757 15.66 8.62 0.34
CA VAL A 757 15.69 7.66 1.46
C VAL A 757 15.72 8.40 2.80
N ALA A 758 16.50 9.47 2.90
CA ALA A 758 16.56 10.29 4.11
C ALA A 758 15.21 10.95 4.42
N PHE A 759 14.53 11.49 3.41
CA PHE A 759 13.24 12.14 3.55
C PHE A 759 12.12 11.14 3.89
N ALA A 760 12.12 9.96 3.27
CA ALA A 760 11.21 8.87 3.63
C ALA A 760 11.37 8.46 5.11
N THR A 761 12.62 8.37 5.59
CA THR A 761 12.94 8.07 7.00
C THR A 761 12.47 9.18 7.94
N LEU A 762 12.67 10.46 7.56
CA LEU A 762 12.17 11.61 8.30
C LEU A 762 10.64 11.58 8.45
N ARG A 763 9.93 11.25 7.37
CA ARG A 763 8.47 11.12 7.38
C ARG A 763 7.98 9.97 8.24
N ASP A 764 8.67 8.83 8.20
CA ASP A 764 8.37 7.69 9.08
C ASP A 764 8.55 8.08 10.56
N MET A 765 9.59 8.86 10.90
CA MET A 765 9.76 9.43 12.24
C MET A 765 8.65 10.42 12.59
N LYS A 766 8.30 11.35 11.69
CA LYS A 766 7.29 12.38 11.98
C LYS A 766 5.86 11.84 12.10
N TYR A 767 5.38 11.11 11.09
CA TYR A 767 3.97 10.71 11.01
C TYR A 767 3.65 9.41 11.74
N ARG A 768 4.65 8.55 11.99
CA ARG A 768 4.46 7.25 12.65
C ARG A 768 5.25 7.11 13.95
N ALA A 769 6.03 8.12 14.32
CA ALA A 769 6.95 8.07 15.45
C ALA A 769 7.88 6.84 15.39
N ARG A 770 8.27 6.42 14.17
CA ARG A 770 9.17 5.29 13.92
C ARG A 770 10.61 5.70 14.21
N ILE A 771 10.93 5.91 15.48
CA ILE A 771 12.22 6.43 15.94
C ILE A 771 13.13 5.23 16.30
N PRO A 772 14.30 5.08 15.66
CA PRO A 772 15.21 3.99 15.99
C PRO A 772 15.77 4.14 17.41
N VAL A 773 15.92 3.03 18.13
CA VAL A 773 16.53 2.99 19.47
C VAL A 773 17.83 2.22 19.40
N LYS A 774 18.95 2.91 19.69
CA LYS A 774 20.29 2.32 19.65
C LYS A 774 20.45 1.19 20.67
N ASP A 775 20.00 1.43 21.89
CA ASP A 775 20.04 0.46 22.99
C ASP A 775 18.71 -0.31 23.07
N GLY A 776 18.35 -0.94 21.94
CA GLY A 776 17.15 -1.75 21.80
C GLY A 776 17.23 -2.73 20.64
N VAL A 777 16.69 -3.93 20.83
CA VAL A 777 16.72 -5.01 19.85
C VAL A 777 15.37 -5.69 19.74
N LEU A 778 15.08 -6.26 18.57
CA LEU A 778 13.90 -7.05 18.28
C LEU A 778 14.33 -8.50 17.99
N LEU A 779 13.86 -9.46 18.79
CA LEU A 779 14.30 -10.86 18.78
C LEU A 779 13.14 -11.85 18.83
N TYR A 780 13.36 -13.09 18.36
CA TYR A 780 12.40 -14.19 18.54
C TYR A 780 12.33 -14.63 20.01
N GLY A 781 11.13 -14.96 20.47
CA GLY A 781 10.92 -15.55 21.79
C GLY A 781 10.96 -17.07 21.77
N ILE A 782 11.59 -17.67 22.78
CA ILE A 782 11.56 -19.11 23.04
C ILE A 782 11.45 -19.40 24.55
N MET A 783 11.05 -20.62 24.90
CA MET A 783 10.98 -21.08 26.29
C MET A 783 12.32 -21.67 26.74
N ASP A 784 12.63 -21.50 28.02
CA ASP A 784 13.69 -22.20 28.72
C ASP A 784 13.37 -23.70 28.91
N GLU A 785 13.92 -24.55 28.04
CA GLU A 785 13.80 -26.01 28.14
C GLU A 785 14.57 -26.59 29.34
N SER A 786 15.69 -25.98 29.77
CA SER A 786 16.53 -26.51 30.86
C SER A 786 15.92 -26.21 32.24
N GLY A 787 15.22 -25.08 32.41
CA GLY A 787 14.70 -24.62 33.70
C GLY A 787 15.75 -23.94 34.55
N GLU A 788 16.71 -23.30 33.90
CA GLU A 788 17.82 -22.57 34.51
C GLU A 788 17.40 -21.15 34.92
N LEU A 789 16.38 -20.56 34.27
CA LEU A 789 15.88 -19.22 34.55
C LEU A 789 14.78 -19.20 35.62
N LYS A 790 14.88 -18.27 36.58
CA LYS A 790 13.82 -18.05 37.59
C LYS A 790 12.67 -17.21 37.03
N GLU A 791 11.56 -17.15 37.76
CA GLU A 791 10.44 -16.26 37.45
C GLU A 791 10.93 -14.80 37.38
N GLY A 792 10.57 -14.09 36.32
CA GLY A 792 10.99 -12.70 36.06
C GLY A 792 12.40 -12.53 35.49
N GLU A 793 13.15 -13.62 35.31
CA GLU A 793 14.47 -13.62 34.65
C GLU A 793 14.35 -14.02 33.17
N VAL A 794 15.12 -13.34 32.31
CA VAL A 794 15.25 -13.64 30.89
C VAL A 794 16.72 -13.75 30.50
N TYR A 795 17.02 -14.62 29.53
CA TYR A 795 18.35 -14.69 28.91
C TYR A 795 18.29 -14.10 27.50
N ILE A 796 19.14 -13.11 27.22
CA ILE A 796 19.17 -12.38 25.96
C ILE A 796 20.61 -12.38 25.45
N ALA A 797 20.83 -13.08 24.33
CA ALA A 797 22.10 -13.14 23.64
C ALA A 797 21.94 -12.76 22.18
N THR A 798 22.83 -11.92 21.68
CA THR A 798 22.87 -11.47 20.29
C THR A 798 24.21 -11.84 19.68
N ARG A 799 24.20 -12.22 18.41
CA ARG A 799 25.37 -12.55 17.61
C ARG A 799 25.21 -11.97 16.21
N ALA A 800 26.20 -11.21 15.75
CA ALA A 800 26.26 -10.69 14.38
C ALA A 800 27.66 -10.94 13.79
N ILE A 801 27.78 -10.92 12.46
CA ILE A 801 29.09 -10.94 11.79
C ILE A 801 29.61 -9.51 11.72
N GLY A 802 30.77 -9.26 12.34
CA GLY A 802 31.49 -7.99 12.29
C GLY A 802 32.17 -7.74 10.94
N GLN A 803 32.72 -6.53 10.76
CA GLN A 803 33.40 -6.14 9.50
C GLN A 803 34.66 -6.95 9.21
N ASP A 804 35.26 -7.57 10.24
CA ASP A 804 36.41 -8.47 10.13
C ASP A 804 36.00 -9.93 9.84
N GLY A 805 34.70 -10.19 9.62
CA GLY A 805 34.15 -11.52 9.36
C GLY A 805 34.03 -12.39 10.61
N LYS A 806 34.31 -11.88 11.82
CA LYS A 806 34.15 -12.62 13.08
C LYS A 806 32.78 -12.43 13.68
N PHE A 807 32.41 -13.34 14.59
CA PHE A 807 31.18 -13.21 15.35
C PHE A 807 31.36 -12.24 16.52
N ASP A 808 30.61 -11.14 16.49
CA ASP A 808 30.43 -10.25 17.63
C ASP A 808 29.26 -10.76 18.47
N GLU A 809 29.59 -11.29 19.65
CA GLU A 809 28.62 -11.78 20.62
C GLU A 809 28.42 -10.79 21.76
N PHE A 810 27.17 -10.56 22.11
CA PHE A 810 26.78 -9.71 23.23
C PHE A 810 25.70 -10.41 24.06
N VAL A 811 25.92 -10.47 25.37
CA VAL A 811 24.93 -10.97 26.33
C VAL A 811 24.48 -9.79 27.18
N LEU A 812 23.18 -9.52 27.16
CA LEU A 812 22.60 -8.42 27.91
C LEU A 812 22.45 -8.81 29.38
N VAL A 813 23.04 -8.01 30.27
CA VAL A 813 22.96 -8.19 31.72
C VAL A 813 22.53 -6.88 32.35
N GLN A 814 21.30 -6.82 32.83
CA GLN A 814 20.73 -5.60 33.40
C GLN A 814 19.53 -5.93 34.28
N ASP A 815 19.43 -5.26 35.43
CA ASP A 815 18.36 -5.53 36.40
C ASP A 815 16.97 -5.11 35.91
N ARG A 816 16.90 -4.11 35.02
CA ARG A 816 15.66 -3.58 34.46
C ARG A 816 15.78 -3.48 32.95
N VAL A 817 15.03 -4.32 32.26
CA VAL A 817 14.90 -4.31 30.79
C VAL A 817 13.42 -4.30 30.46
N VAL A 818 13.02 -3.44 29.53
CA VAL A 818 11.64 -3.38 29.05
C VAL A 818 11.45 -4.44 27.97
N VAL A 819 10.40 -5.25 28.08
CA VAL A 819 10.00 -6.22 27.07
C VAL A 819 8.54 -5.98 26.72
N THR A 820 8.23 -5.92 25.42
CA THR A 820 6.88 -5.74 24.90
C THR A 820 6.74 -6.42 23.54
N ARG A 821 5.51 -6.48 23.03
CA ARG A 821 5.19 -6.93 21.68
C ARG A 821 4.38 -5.87 20.94
N ALA A 822 4.47 -5.85 19.61
CA ALA A 822 3.64 -4.97 18.79
C ALA A 822 2.46 -5.77 18.19
N PRO A 823 1.24 -5.22 18.17
CA PRO A 823 0.82 -3.93 18.76
C PRO A 823 0.64 -4.01 20.28
N ALA A 824 0.97 -2.94 21.00
CA ALA A 824 0.65 -2.77 22.42
C ALA A 824 -0.38 -1.64 22.56
N LEU A 825 -1.40 -1.82 23.40
CA LEU A 825 -2.41 -0.79 23.67
C LEU A 825 -2.69 -0.66 25.15
N HIS A 826 -2.72 -1.78 25.87
CA HIS A 826 -2.93 -1.79 27.31
C HIS A 826 -1.63 -1.36 28.01
N PRO A 827 -1.70 -0.59 29.10
CA PRO A 827 -0.50 -0.17 29.84
C PRO A 827 0.33 -1.35 30.34
N GLY A 828 -0.32 -2.46 30.68
CA GLY A 828 0.31 -3.72 31.09
C GLY A 828 0.93 -4.54 29.96
N ASP A 829 0.87 -4.12 28.70
CA ASP A 829 1.56 -4.80 27.59
C ASP A 829 3.08 -4.61 27.63
N ILE A 830 3.53 -3.59 28.37
CA ILE A 830 4.94 -3.28 28.58
C ILE A 830 5.34 -3.77 29.97
N GLN A 831 6.19 -4.79 30.02
CA GLN A 831 6.69 -5.37 31.28
C GLN A 831 8.18 -5.06 31.46
N VAL A 832 8.61 -4.97 32.72
CA VAL A 832 10.02 -4.78 33.11
C VAL A 832 10.53 -6.06 33.75
N VAL A 833 11.61 -6.61 33.21
CA VAL A 833 12.20 -7.88 33.62
C VAL A 833 13.70 -7.76 33.89
N LYS A 834 14.28 -8.81 34.47
CA LYS A 834 15.71 -8.91 34.75
C LYS A 834 16.41 -9.72 33.67
N ALA A 835 17.36 -9.11 32.96
CA ALA A 835 18.23 -9.82 32.02
C ALA A 835 19.47 -10.35 32.76
N VAL A 836 19.67 -11.67 32.75
CA VAL A 836 20.71 -12.34 33.53
C VAL A 836 21.78 -12.98 32.65
N ASN A 837 23.01 -13.06 33.17
CA ASN A 837 24.04 -13.91 32.59
C ASN A 837 23.96 -15.31 33.18
N LEU A 838 24.21 -16.32 32.35
CA LEU A 838 24.22 -17.71 32.76
C LEU A 838 25.66 -18.25 32.84
N PRO A 839 25.94 -19.26 33.68
CA PRO A 839 27.20 -20.01 33.67
C PRO A 839 27.54 -20.62 32.31
N HIS A 840 28.82 -20.87 32.04
CA HIS A 840 29.27 -21.41 30.74
C HIS A 840 28.81 -22.83 30.44
N ASN A 841 28.52 -23.63 31.48
CA ASN A 841 28.05 -25.01 31.35
C ASN A 841 26.54 -25.11 31.06
N PHE A 842 25.82 -23.99 31.05
CA PHE A 842 24.37 -23.99 30.83
C PHE A 842 24.05 -24.13 29.34
N ARG A 843 23.04 -24.93 29.04
CA ARG A 843 22.69 -25.29 27.65
C ARG A 843 22.23 -24.09 26.84
N LEU A 844 21.60 -23.12 27.51
CA LEU A 844 21.09 -21.90 26.91
C LEU A 844 22.20 -21.02 26.27
N LYS A 845 23.47 -21.19 26.65
CA LYS A 845 24.61 -20.48 26.04
C LYS A 845 24.82 -20.79 24.56
N ALA A 846 24.27 -21.89 24.06
CA ALA A 846 24.33 -22.24 22.64
C ALA A 846 23.32 -21.46 21.79
N LEU A 847 22.39 -20.73 22.42
CA LEU A 847 21.31 -20.00 21.75
C LEU A 847 21.71 -18.53 21.54
N PHE A 848 21.42 -18.01 20.34
CA PHE A 848 21.74 -16.63 19.96
C PHE A 848 20.61 -16.02 19.13
N ASN A 849 20.53 -14.69 19.17
CA ASN A 849 19.54 -13.87 18.46
C ASN A 849 18.09 -14.18 18.86
N CYS A 850 17.89 -14.51 20.14
CA CYS A 850 16.59 -14.79 20.74
C CYS A 850 16.54 -14.28 22.18
N ILE A 851 15.31 -14.11 22.69
CA ILE A 851 15.03 -13.96 24.11
C ILE A 851 14.47 -15.28 24.64
N VAL A 852 15.08 -15.79 25.72
CA VAL A 852 14.65 -17.00 26.40
C VAL A 852 13.83 -16.61 27.62
N PHE A 853 12.59 -17.08 27.67
CA PHE A 853 11.66 -16.86 28.78
C PHE A 853 11.68 -18.03 29.75
N SER A 854 11.63 -17.73 31.05
CA SER A 854 11.53 -18.76 32.09
C SER A 854 10.27 -19.61 31.93
N LYS A 855 10.41 -20.93 32.14
CA LYS A 855 9.27 -21.86 32.30
C LYS A 855 8.71 -21.88 33.74
N HIS A 856 9.11 -20.92 34.57
CA HIS A 856 8.69 -20.79 35.96
C HIS A 856 7.88 -19.51 36.16
N GLY A 857 6.98 -19.56 37.15
CA GLY A 857 6.15 -18.44 37.57
C GLY A 857 4.65 -18.73 37.54
N VAL A 858 3.86 -17.71 37.87
CA VAL A 858 2.39 -17.84 37.94
C VAL A 858 1.75 -17.87 36.56
N ARG A 859 2.21 -16.99 35.65
CA ARG A 859 1.75 -16.82 34.27
C ARG A 859 2.95 -16.64 33.36
N ASP A 860 2.91 -17.20 32.16
CA ASP A 860 3.97 -17.06 31.17
C ASP A 860 4.12 -15.58 30.76
N LEU A 861 5.36 -15.09 30.62
CA LEU A 861 5.60 -13.70 30.27
C LEU A 861 5.06 -13.33 28.88
N PRO A 862 5.22 -14.15 27.82
CA PRO A 862 4.67 -13.84 26.49
C PRO A 862 3.17 -13.49 26.48
N SER A 863 2.33 -14.24 27.21
CA SER A 863 0.89 -13.98 27.28
C SER A 863 0.55 -12.67 27.98
N GLN A 864 1.45 -12.09 28.77
CA GLN A 864 1.29 -10.77 29.40
C GLN A 864 1.51 -9.63 28.40
N LEU A 865 2.20 -9.89 27.28
CA LEU A 865 2.61 -8.89 26.29
C LEU A 865 1.60 -8.83 25.13
N GLY A 866 0.39 -8.35 25.44
CA GLY A 866 -0.72 -8.28 24.49
C GLY A 866 -1.28 -9.63 24.08
N GLY A 867 -1.17 -10.67 24.92
CA GLY A 867 -1.60 -12.04 24.60
C GLY A 867 -0.69 -12.73 23.58
N GLY A 868 0.63 -12.53 23.68
CA GLY A 868 1.60 -13.16 22.77
C GLY A 868 1.80 -14.65 23.02
N ASP A 869 2.36 -15.32 22.02
CA ASP A 869 2.75 -16.74 22.08
C ASP A 869 4.21 -16.91 21.59
N LEU A 870 4.68 -18.15 21.45
CA LEU A 870 6.03 -18.47 20.96
C LEU A 870 5.98 -19.11 19.56
N ASP A 871 4.93 -18.84 18.76
CA ASP A 871 4.76 -19.42 17.42
C ASP A 871 5.49 -18.66 16.29
N GLY A 872 6.20 -17.59 16.68
CA GLY A 872 6.96 -16.71 15.80
C GLY A 872 6.94 -15.23 16.20
N ASP A 873 6.35 -14.90 17.36
CA ASP A 873 6.31 -13.53 17.86
C ASP A 873 7.72 -12.95 18.05
N LEU A 874 7.84 -11.67 17.64
CA LEU A 874 9.04 -10.88 17.84
C LEU A 874 8.85 -9.92 19.02
N PHE A 875 9.77 -10.00 19.98
CA PHE A 875 9.72 -9.24 21.22
C PHE A 875 10.66 -8.04 21.14
N HIS A 876 10.10 -6.88 21.49
CA HIS A 876 10.80 -5.60 21.53
C HIS A 876 11.46 -5.45 22.90
N ILE A 877 12.79 -5.37 22.90
CA ILE A 877 13.62 -5.35 24.10
C ILE A 877 14.33 -4.00 24.15
N ILE A 878 13.99 -3.18 25.16
CA ILE A 878 14.59 -1.85 25.34
C ILE A 878 15.39 -1.86 26.64
N TYR A 879 16.70 -1.61 26.53
CA TYR A 879 17.62 -1.49 27.66
C TYR A 879 18.22 -0.08 27.78
N ASP A 880 17.83 0.85 26.91
CA ASP A 880 18.09 2.29 27.05
C ASP A 880 17.50 2.82 28.37
N ARG A 881 18.37 3.26 29.28
CA ARG A 881 17.99 3.77 30.60
C ARG A 881 17.01 4.94 30.55
N ARG A 882 17.00 5.70 29.44
CA ARG A 882 16.09 6.84 29.25
C ARG A 882 14.64 6.40 29.03
N LEU A 883 14.43 5.17 28.56
CA LEU A 883 13.13 4.64 28.17
C LEU A 883 12.57 3.60 29.14
N ILE A 884 13.28 3.30 30.23
CA ILE A 884 12.79 2.38 31.27
C ILE A 884 11.76 3.12 32.14
N PRO A 885 10.50 2.68 32.19
CA PRO A 885 9.48 3.33 32.99
C PRO A 885 9.76 3.11 34.49
N PRO A 886 9.45 4.10 35.35
CA PRO A 886 9.63 3.99 36.79
C PRO A 886 8.72 2.93 37.43
N ARG A 887 7.53 2.72 36.86
CA ARG A 887 6.51 1.76 37.32
C ARG A 887 6.09 0.81 36.19
N THR A 888 5.49 -0.30 36.58
CA THR A 888 4.91 -1.31 35.67
C THR A 888 3.42 -1.47 35.99
N ALA A 889 2.58 -1.62 34.97
CA ALA A 889 1.15 -1.90 35.14
C ALA A 889 0.87 -3.40 35.06
N SER A 890 -0.22 -3.84 35.70
CA SER A 890 -0.66 -5.24 35.61
C SER A 890 -1.13 -5.58 34.20
N PRO A 891 -0.73 -6.73 33.64
CA PRO A 891 -1.20 -7.17 32.32
C PRO A 891 -2.67 -7.57 32.36
N SER A 892 -3.38 -7.39 31.24
CA SER A 892 -4.75 -7.87 31.09
C SER A 892 -4.79 -9.40 30.95
N GLU A 893 -5.93 -10.03 31.22
CA GLU A 893 -6.10 -11.48 31.08
C GLU A 893 -6.05 -11.94 29.63
N TYR A 894 -6.46 -11.10 28.68
CA TYR A 894 -6.56 -11.43 27.24
C TYR A 894 -7.32 -12.74 26.98
N ALA A 895 -8.50 -12.88 27.58
CA ALA A 895 -9.32 -14.07 27.37
C ALA A 895 -9.67 -14.23 25.89
N ALA A 896 -9.35 -15.40 25.33
CA ALA A 896 -9.65 -15.70 23.92
C ALA A 896 -11.16 -15.64 23.68
N ALA A 897 -11.57 -14.91 22.63
CA ALA A 897 -12.98 -14.86 22.24
C ALA A 897 -13.46 -16.27 21.82
N PRO A 898 -14.64 -16.72 22.29
CA PRO A 898 -15.16 -18.03 21.92
C PRO A 898 -15.34 -18.11 20.41
N ALA A 899 -14.92 -19.21 19.79
CA ALA A 899 -15.08 -19.39 18.35
C ALA A 899 -16.57 -19.51 17.99
N LYS A 900 -16.97 -18.89 16.87
CA LYS A 900 -18.32 -19.01 16.30
C LYS A 900 -18.52 -20.45 15.82
N ASP A 901 -19.28 -21.24 16.57
CA ASP A 901 -19.60 -22.62 16.24
C ASP A 901 -20.81 -22.66 15.27
N LEU A 902 -20.63 -23.31 14.11
CA LEU A 902 -21.68 -23.53 13.13
C LEU A 902 -22.57 -24.74 13.46
N GLY A 903 -22.20 -25.56 14.44
CA GLY A 903 -22.89 -26.82 14.80
C GLY A 903 -22.74 -27.94 13.76
N ARG A 904 -21.97 -27.71 12.69
CA ARG A 904 -21.65 -28.65 11.61
C ARG A 904 -20.25 -28.39 11.07
N SER A 905 -19.71 -29.35 10.31
CA SER A 905 -18.46 -29.16 9.58
C SER A 905 -18.54 -28.01 8.57
N VAL A 906 -17.47 -27.23 8.50
CA VAL A 906 -17.32 -26.07 7.61
C VAL A 906 -17.32 -26.50 6.14
N GLN A 907 -18.03 -25.76 5.29
CA GLN A 907 -18.05 -25.91 3.83
C GLN A 907 -17.33 -24.75 3.14
N ARG A 908 -17.10 -24.87 1.82
CA ARG A 908 -16.44 -23.84 1.00
C ARG A 908 -17.16 -22.50 1.09
N GLU A 909 -18.49 -22.53 1.06
CA GLU A 909 -19.35 -21.35 1.08
C GLU A 909 -19.21 -20.57 2.39
N ASP A 910 -19.07 -21.27 3.53
CA ASP A 910 -18.88 -20.63 4.84
C ASP A 910 -17.55 -19.87 4.93
N ILE A 911 -16.50 -20.40 4.28
CA ILE A 911 -15.18 -19.75 4.21
C ILE A 911 -15.24 -18.50 3.33
N ILE A 912 -15.96 -18.58 2.21
CA ILE A 912 -16.18 -17.43 1.32
C ILE A 912 -16.99 -16.34 2.04
N ASP A 913 -18.06 -16.71 2.75
CA ASP A 913 -18.86 -15.76 3.51
C ASP A 913 -18.06 -15.10 4.62
N PHE A 914 -17.22 -15.86 5.34
CA PHE A 914 -16.29 -15.30 6.32
C PHE A 914 -15.30 -14.31 5.69
N PHE A 915 -14.73 -14.62 4.51
CA PHE A 915 -13.81 -13.73 3.82
C PHE A 915 -14.47 -12.40 3.44
N VAL A 916 -15.71 -12.44 2.94
CA VAL A 916 -16.49 -11.23 2.61
C VAL A 916 -16.92 -10.46 3.86
N GLU A 917 -17.34 -11.15 4.92
CA GLU A 917 -17.70 -10.55 6.22
C GLU A 917 -16.48 -9.86 6.86
N TYR A 918 -15.29 -10.45 6.70
CA TYR A 918 -14.02 -9.85 7.13
C TYR A 918 -13.75 -8.52 6.42
N MET A 919 -13.88 -8.46 5.09
CA MET A 919 -13.68 -7.21 4.33
C MET A 919 -14.64 -6.08 4.74
N HIS A 920 -15.84 -6.42 5.22
CA HIS A 920 -16.82 -5.45 5.70
C HIS A 920 -16.55 -5.00 7.14
N SER A 921 -16.07 -5.91 7.98
CA SER A 921 -16.05 -5.77 9.44
C SER A 921 -14.64 -5.64 10.04
N ASP A 922 -13.59 -5.51 9.23
CA ASP A 922 -12.25 -5.17 9.72
C ASP A 922 -12.22 -3.74 10.28
N ARG A 923 -12.33 -3.64 11.61
CA ARG A 923 -12.39 -2.38 12.37
C ARG A 923 -11.15 -2.13 13.23
N LEU A 924 -10.13 -2.99 13.18
CA LEU A 924 -8.94 -2.90 14.05
C LEU A 924 -8.24 -1.53 13.90
N GLY A 925 -8.06 -1.06 12.67
CA GLY A 925 -7.46 0.24 12.40
C GLY A 925 -8.29 1.42 12.91
N GLN A 926 -9.63 1.30 12.91
CA GLN A 926 -10.53 2.33 13.46
C GLN A 926 -10.41 2.38 14.98
N ILE A 927 -10.49 1.22 15.65
CA ILE A 927 -10.36 1.09 17.11
C ILE A 927 -9.01 1.61 17.59
N SER A 928 -7.91 1.24 16.92
CA SER A 928 -6.56 1.73 17.26
C SER A 928 -6.43 3.26 17.13
N ASN A 929 -7.06 3.86 16.11
CA ASN A 929 -7.08 5.31 15.97
C ASN A 929 -7.94 6.00 17.06
N MET A 930 -9.08 5.41 17.43
CA MET A 930 -9.92 5.91 18.52
C MET A 930 -9.20 5.83 19.86
N HIS A 931 -8.46 4.75 20.11
CA HIS A 931 -7.62 4.60 21.30
C HIS A 931 -6.57 5.70 21.38
N LYS A 932 -5.84 5.98 20.29
CA LYS A 932 -4.84 7.07 20.25
C LYS A 932 -5.43 8.44 20.56
N VAL A 933 -6.61 8.75 19.99
CA VAL A 933 -7.30 10.01 20.26
C VAL A 933 -7.70 10.11 21.72
N LEU A 934 -8.32 9.06 22.27
CA LEU A 934 -8.81 9.06 23.66
C LEU A 934 -7.65 9.11 24.66
N ALA A 935 -6.58 8.34 24.44
CA ALA A 935 -5.40 8.34 25.29
C ALA A 935 -4.68 9.69 25.31
N ASP A 936 -4.67 10.43 24.20
CA ASP A 936 -4.08 11.78 24.16
C ASP A 936 -4.93 12.80 24.93
N GLN A 937 -6.26 12.71 24.80
CA GLN A 937 -7.23 13.62 25.43
C GLN A 937 -7.41 13.37 26.94
N ALA A 938 -7.38 12.11 27.38
CA ALA A 938 -7.61 11.74 28.77
C ALA A 938 -6.43 12.16 29.67
N ALA A 939 -6.74 12.55 30.91
CA ALA A 939 -5.72 12.91 31.89
C ALA A 939 -4.87 11.69 32.29
N LEU A 940 -5.52 10.54 32.53
CA LEU A 940 -4.92 9.25 32.88
C LEU A 940 -4.32 8.49 31.67
N GLY A 941 -4.45 9.04 30.46
CA GLY A 941 -3.87 8.43 29.27
C GLY A 941 -4.44 7.05 28.97
N THR A 942 -3.56 6.07 28.75
CA THR A 942 -3.88 4.66 28.49
C THR A 942 -4.51 3.94 29.68
N GLU A 943 -4.41 4.48 30.90
CA GLU A 943 -5.04 3.91 32.10
C GLU A 943 -6.51 4.32 32.27
N GLU A 944 -7.02 5.20 31.39
CA GLU A 944 -8.43 5.58 31.39
C GLU A 944 -9.31 4.35 31.11
N PRO A 945 -10.43 4.13 31.84
CA PRO A 945 -11.28 2.96 31.64
C PRO A 945 -11.79 2.77 30.20
N ASN A 946 -12.08 3.88 29.51
CA ASN A 946 -12.47 3.83 28.10
C ASN A 946 -11.32 3.44 27.16
N CYS A 947 -10.07 3.73 27.52
CA CYS A 947 -8.89 3.26 26.79
C CYS A 947 -8.67 1.76 27.00
N ILE A 948 -8.82 1.28 28.24
CA ILE A 948 -8.73 -0.15 28.57
C ILE A 948 -9.78 -0.94 27.78
N LEU A 949 -11.03 -0.47 27.76
CA LEU A 949 -12.09 -1.08 26.94
C LEU A 949 -11.74 -1.10 25.44
N LEU A 950 -11.17 -0.02 24.91
CA LEU A 950 -10.71 0.02 23.51
C LEU A 950 -9.56 -0.97 23.25
N ALA A 951 -8.67 -1.18 24.22
CA ALA A 951 -7.60 -2.18 24.14
C ALA A 951 -8.15 -3.62 24.14
N GLU A 952 -9.15 -3.91 24.98
CA GLU A 952 -9.87 -5.19 24.97
C GLU A 952 -10.57 -5.44 23.63
N LEU A 953 -11.31 -4.45 23.12
CA LEU A 953 -11.96 -4.55 21.81
C LEU A 953 -10.95 -4.74 20.66
N ALA A 954 -9.77 -4.13 20.75
CA ALA A 954 -8.71 -4.33 19.79
C ALA A 954 -8.14 -5.77 19.85
N SER A 955 -7.99 -6.35 21.03
CA SER A 955 -7.60 -7.76 21.21
C SER A 955 -8.62 -8.70 20.57
N VAL A 956 -9.92 -8.48 20.80
CA VAL A 956 -11.01 -9.24 20.14
C VAL A 956 -10.96 -9.08 18.60
N ALA A 957 -10.66 -7.87 18.10
CA ALA A 957 -10.53 -7.62 16.67
C ALA A 957 -9.33 -8.34 16.03
N VAL A 958 -8.21 -8.54 16.76
CA VAL A 958 -7.08 -9.36 16.29
C VAL A 958 -7.49 -10.83 16.18
N ASP A 959 -8.21 -11.32 17.19
CA ASP A 959 -8.71 -12.69 17.24
C ASP A 959 -9.85 -12.97 16.26
N TYR A 960 -10.48 -11.96 15.67
CA TYR A 960 -11.53 -12.12 14.66
C TYR A 960 -11.12 -13.06 13.53
N THR A 961 -9.85 -13.00 13.11
CA THR A 961 -9.27 -13.88 12.06
C THR A 961 -9.30 -15.38 12.40
N LYS A 962 -9.46 -15.73 13.69
CA LYS A 962 -9.49 -17.10 14.22
C LYS A 962 -10.85 -17.46 14.83
N SER A 963 -11.53 -16.49 15.45
CA SER A 963 -12.79 -16.69 16.17
C SER A 963 -14.02 -16.56 15.27
N GLY A 964 -13.95 -15.74 14.22
CA GLY A 964 -15.10 -15.43 13.35
C GLY A 964 -16.11 -14.45 13.94
N ASN A 965 -15.81 -13.80 15.07
CA ASN A 965 -16.69 -12.80 15.69
C ASN A 965 -16.19 -11.37 15.42
N PRO A 966 -16.93 -10.54 14.65
CA PRO A 966 -16.57 -9.15 14.44
C PRO A 966 -16.87 -8.31 15.69
N VAL A 967 -16.11 -7.23 15.87
CA VAL A 967 -16.36 -6.27 16.95
C VAL A 967 -17.53 -5.36 16.58
N SER A 968 -18.52 -5.25 17.48
CA SER A 968 -19.61 -4.27 17.33
C SER A 968 -19.14 -2.86 17.68
N MET A 969 -19.40 -1.90 16.78
CA MET A 969 -19.11 -0.49 17.02
C MET A 969 -20.02 0.14 18.08
N ASP A 970 -21.12 -0.51 18.45
CA ASP A 970 -22.03 -0.04 19.52
C ASP A 970 -21.39 -0.16 20.91
N ASN A 971 -20.45 -1.08 21.08
CA ASN A 971 -19.71 -1.28 22.32
C ASN A 971 -18.59 -0.24 22.50
N VAL A 972 -18.30 0.55 21.47
CA VAL A 972 -17.22 1.52 21.50
C VAL A 972 -17.65 2.72 22.35
N PRO A 973 -16.80 3.20 23.29
CA PRO A 973 -17.16 4.33 24.14
C PRO A 973 -17.51 5.58 23.33
N ARG A 974 -18.41 6.41 23.86
CA ARG A 974 -18.80 7.68 23.21
C ARG A 974 -17.71 8.74 23.46
N GLY A 975 -17.27 9.43 22.41
CA GLY A 975 -16.22 10.45 22.50
C GLY A 975 -16.12 11.36 21.28
N TYR A 976 -15.32 12.43 21.38
CA TYR A 976 -15.08 13.39 20.29
C TYR A 976 -13.98 12.92 19.32
N TYR A 977 -14.20 11.79 18.65
CA TYR A 977 -13.21 11.17 17.75
C TYR A 977 -12.97 11.92 16.42
N ASN A 978 -13.81 12.92 16.14
CA ASN A 978 -13.66 13.85 15.02
C ASN A 978 -12.65 14.98 15.31
N ILE A 979 -12.33 15.22 16.59
CA ILE A 979 -11.30 16.14 17.03
C ILE A 979 -10.05 15.32 17.37
N ARG A 980 -9.07 15.34 16.49
CA ARG A 980 -7.87 14.50 16.57
C ARG A 980 -6.64 15.32 16.97
N PRO A 981 -5.62 14.72 17.58
CA PRO A 981 -4.37 15.42 17.82
C PRO A 981 -3.64 15.69 16.49
N ASP A 982 -2.84 16.75 16.46
CA ASP A 982 -2.12 17.24 15.29
C ASP A 982 -1.12 16.26 14.70
N PHE A 983 -0.50 15.39 15.49
CA PHE A 983 0.37 14.33 14.98
C PHE A 983 -0.39 13.27 14.16
N MET A 984 -1.73 13.24 14.22
CA MET A 984 -2.58 12.42 13.35
C MET A 984 -3.01 13.15 12.08
N ASN A 985 -2.62 14.42 11.91
CA ASN A 985 -2.85 15.16 10.68
C ASN A 985 -1.83 14.72 9.62
N GLY A 986 -2.31 14.04 8.56
CA GLY A 986 -1.50 13.69 7.40
C GLY A 986 -1.19 14.87 6.46
N GLY A 987 -1.49 16.12 6.85
CA GLY A 987 -1.39 17.32 6.02
C GLY A 987 0.03 17.83 5.72
N GLY A 988 1.01 16.94 5.52
CA GLY A 988 2.33 17.32 5.01
C GLY A 988 2.30 17.80 3.56
N SER A 989 3.36 18.48 3.12
CA SER A 989 3.56 18.84 1.71
C SER A 989 3.53 17.59 0.82
N SER A 990 2.89 17.61 -0.36
CA SER A 990 3.07 16.51 -1.31
C SER A 990 4.49 16.55 -1.87
N ILE A 991 5.09 15.38 -2.08
CA ILE A 991 6.30 15.28 -2.90
C ILE A 991 5.84 14.91 -4.30
N GLY A 992 6.23 15.70 -5.28
CA GLY A 992 6.22 15.31 -6.68
C GLY A 992 7.64 15.07 -7.16
N LEU A 993 7.81 14.12 -8.07
CA LEU A 993 8.98 14.06 -8.94
C LEU A 993 8.61 14.79 -10.24
N LYS A 994 9.31 15.89 -10.53
CA LYS A 994 9.23 16.59 -11.83
C LYS A 994 10.61 16.56 -12.45
N ASP A 995 10.74 16.00 -13.64
CA ASP A 995 12.01 15.87 -14.38
C ASP A 995 13.17 15.27 -13.55
N GLN A 996 12.88 14.22 -12.76
CA GLN A 996 13.82 13.56 -11.83
C GLN A 996 14.30 14.45 -10.66
N GLU A 997 13.71 15.62 -10.45
CA GLU A 997 13.92 16.47 -9.28
C GLU A 997 12.76 16.39 -8.28
N ILE A 998 13.10 16.46 -7.00
CA ILE A 998 12.13 16.41 -5.91
C ILE A 998 11.53 17.81 -5.75
N VAL A 999 10.21 17.91 -5.84
CA VAL A 999 9.49 19.17 -5.61
C VAL A 999 8.52 18.98 -4.45
N LEU A 1000 8.66 19.83 -3.42
CA LEU A 1000 7.66 19.97 -2.38
C LEU A 1000 6.52 20.85 -2.88
N GLU A 1001 5.39 20.25 -3.17
CA GLU A 1001 4.17 21.00 -3.46
C GLU A 1001 3.47 21.32 -2.13
N ALA A 1002 3.29 22.62 -1.87
CA ALA A 1002 2.53 23.07 -0.71
C ALA A 1002 1.08 22.59 -0.87
N ALA A 1003 0.67 21.65 -0.02
CA ALA A 1003 -0.71 21.20 -0.01
C ALA A 1003 -1.60 22.39 0.36
N GLN A 1004 -2.56 22.74 -0.51
CA GLN A 1004 -3.67 23.60 -0.12
C GLN A 1004 -4.46 22.85 0.96
N ALA A 1005 -4.19 23.15 2.23
CA ALA A 1005 -4.95 22.58 3.33
C ALA A 1005 -6.42 22.98 3.15
N GLU A 1006 -7.30 21.98 2.97
CA GLU A 1006 -8.75 22.17 2.96
C GLU A 1006 -9.16 22.82 4.28
N SER A 1007 -9.46 24.11 4.26
CA SER A 1007 -9.86 24.82 5.48
C SER A 1007 -11.33 24.52 5.78
N VAL A 1008 -11.64 24.22 7.04
CA VAL A 1008 -13.03 24.06 7.54
C VAL A 1008 -13.85 25.37 7.38
N HIS A 1009 -13.17 26.47 7.07
CA HIS A 1009 -13.74 27.79 6.85
C HIS A 1009 -14.10 28.06 5.39
N ASP A 1010 -13.71 27.19 4.46
CA ASP A 1010 -13.97 27.38 3.05
C ASP A 1010 -14.35 26.02 2.41
N PRO A 1011 -15.57 25.53 2.72
CA PRO A 1011 -16.01 24.22 2.28
C PRO A 1011 -16.19 24.21 0.76
N ASP A 1012 -15.62 23.19 0.12
CA ASP A 1012 -15.90 22.86 -1.27
C ASP A 1012 -17.41 22.64 -1.48
N ILE A 1013 -17.95 22.94 -2.68
CA ILE A 1013 -19.37 22.72 -2.97
C ILE A 1013 -19.75 21.24 -2.80
N ILE A 1014 -18.84 20.33 -3.11
CA ILE A 1014 -19.04 18.90 -2.90
C ILE A 1014 -19.22 18.58 -1.40
N ASN A 1015 -18.50 19.26 -0.51
CA ASN A 1015 -18.65 19.10 0.95
C ASN A 1015 -19.95 19.71 1.49
N LEU A 1016 -20.55 20.69 0.78
CA LEU A 1016 -21.89 21.21 1.07
C LEU A 1016 -22.98 20.22 0.66
N ILE A 1017 -22.79 19.52 -0.47
CA ILE A 1017 -23.69 18.46 -0.96
C ILE A 1017 -23.63 17.22 -0.05
N ASP A 1018 -22.46 16.94 0.53
CA ASP A 1018 -22.23 15.79 1.42
C ASP A 1018 -21.94 16.21 2.87
N PRO A 1019 -22.94 16.68 3.63
CA PRO A 1019 -22.74 17.18 4.99
C PRO A 1019 -22.36 16.09 6.01
N SER A 1020 -22.53 14.81 5.67
CA SER A 1020 -22.12 13.69 6.53
C SER A 1020 -20.62 13.39 6.45
N THR A 1021 -19.89 14.04 5.55
CA THR A 1021 -18.42 13.96 5.53
C THR A 1021 -17.91 14.65 6.80
N ASN A 1022 -17.54 13.84 7.79
CA ASN A 1022 -17.15 14.30 9.11
C ASN A 1022 -15.85 15.11 8.97
N ASN A 1023 -15.94 16.45 9.02
CA ASN A 1023 -14.77 17.32 8.96
C ASN A 1023 -13.89 17.05 10.18
N LEU A 1024 -12.80 16.32 9.96
CA LEU A 1024 -11.80 16.07 10.98
C LEU A 1024 -11.13 17.39 11.33
N ARG A 1025 -11.15 17.74 12.62
CA ARG A 1025 -10.40 18.88 13.15
C ARG A 1025 -9.20 18.40 13.93
N TYR A 1026 -8.17 19.24 13.98
CA TYR A 1026 -6.92 18.90 14.64
C TYR A 1026 -6.59 19.89 15.75
N TYR A 1027 -6.25 19.41 16.94
CA TYR A 1027 -5.73 20.25 18.03
C TYR A 1027 -4.24 20.00 18.24
N ARG A 1028 -3.54 21.01 18.76
CA ARG A 1028 -2.13 20.89 19.13
C ARG A 1028 -2.02 20.01 20.37
N SER A 1029 -1.56 18.77 20.23
CA SER A 1029 -1.42 17.87 21.40
C SER A 1029 -0.30 18.36 22.32
N PRO A 1030 -0.55 18.51 23.64
CA PRO A 1030 0.48 18.84 24.62
C PRO A 1030 1.30 17.62 25.05
N ARG A 1031 0.91 16.41 24.64
CA ARG A 1031 1.59 15.16 24.99
C ARG A 1031 2.85 14.96 24.15
N SER A 1032 3.65 13.97 24.53
CA SER A 1032 4.95 13.69 23.94
C SER A 1032 4.89 13.51 22.43
N LEU A 1033 3.91 12.75 21.92
CA LEU A 1033 3.71 12.56 20.49
C LEU A 1033 3.49 13.88 19.72
N GLY A 1034 2.69 14.79 20.26
CA GLY A 1034 2.46 16.09 19.65
C GLY A 1034 3.72 16.94 19.58
N VAL A 1035 4.52 16.92 20.65
CA VAL A 1035 5.80 17.66 20.70
C VAL A 1035 6.80 17.08 19.71
N LEU A 1036 6.99 15.76 19.72
CA LEU A 1036 7.89 15.05 18.80
C LEU A 1036 7.56 15.31 17.32
N TYR A 1037 6.27 15.29 16.97
CA TYR A 1037 5.78 15.58 15.63
C TYR A 1037 6.14 17.00 15.17
N ARG A 1038 5.98 18.01 16.04
CA ARG A 1038 6.22 19.42 15.70
C ARG A 1038 7.71 19.78 15.66
N GLU A 1039 8.54 19.04 16.38
CA GLU A 1039 10.00 19.24 16.37
C GLU A 1039 10.61 18.93 15.00
N ILE A 1040 9.91 18.14 14.16
CA ILE A 1040 10.37 17.78 12.81
C ILE A 1040 9.78 18.71 11.75
N ASP A 1041 10.61 19.64 11.28
CA ASP A 1041 10.30 20.52 10.14
C ASP A 1041 10.81 19.93 8.81
N GLU A 1042 9.88 19.36 8.03
CA GLU A 1042 10.15 18.81 6.69
C GLU A 1042 10.68 19.87 5.72
N THR A 1043 10.13 21.09 5.77
CA THR A 1043 10.48 22.13 4.80
C THR A 1043 11.88 22.68 5.04
N LYS A 1044 12.27 22.79 6.31
CA LYS A 1044 13.61 23.20 6.71
C LYS A 1044 14.63 22.11 6.35
N PHE A 1045 14.32 20.86 6.67
CA PHE A 1045 15.19 19.72 6.34
C PHE A 1045 15.40 19.59 4.84
N PHE A 1046 14.33 19.67 4.05
CA PHE A 1046 14.40 19.60 2.60
C PHE A 1046 15.18 20.77 1.98
N ARG A 1047 14.95 22.00 2.44
CA ARG A 1047 15.74 23.17 1.99
C ARG A 1047 17.23 22.97 2.28
N GLN A 1048 17.57 22.59 3.50
CA GLN A 1048 18.95 22.32 3.89
C GLN A 1048 19.61 21.24 3.02
N MET A 1049 18.88 20.18 2.66
CA MET A 1049 19.37 19.14 1.76
C MET A 1049 19.63 19.65 0.35
N ASN A 1050 18.71 20.46 -0.19
CA ASN A 1050 18.87 21.05 -1.52
C ASN A 1050 20.02 22.06 -1.55
N ASP A 1051 20.14 22.90 -0.53
CA ASP A 1051 21.21 23.88 -0.43
C ASP A 1051 22.58 23.18 -0.39
N ASN A 1052 22.71 22.08 0.34
CA ASN A 1052 23.95 21.28 0.40
C ASN A 1052 24.31 20.68 -0.98
N VAL A 1053 23.31 20.15 -1.71
CA VAL A 1053 23.53 19.57 -3.04
C VAL A 1053 23.86 20.65 -4.06
N GLN A 1054 23.17 21.80 -4.01
CA GLN A 1054 23.48 22.93 -4.88
C GLN A 1054 24.88 23.49 -4.62
N ALA A 1055 25.29 23.63 -3.36
CA ALA A 1055 26.64 24.04 -3.00
C ALA A 1055 27.70 23.05 -3.52
N ALA A 1056 27.46 21.75 -3.39
CA ALA A 1056 28.35 20.72 -3.94
C ALA A 1056 28.44 20.79 -5.47
N ARG A 1057 27.32 20.98 -6.18
CA ARG A 1057 27.29 21.15 -7.63
C ARG A 1057 28.03 22.41 -8.09
N GLN A 1058 27.89 23.54 -7.38
CA GLN A 1058 28.59 24.79 -7.70
C GLN A 1058 30.11 24.70 -7.51
N SER A 1059 30.57 23.82 -6.61
CA SER A 1059 32.00 23.57 -6.40
C SER A 1059 32.65 22.71 -7.50
N MET A 1060 31.86 22.13 -8.41
CA MET A 1060 32.38 21.36 -9.53
C MET A 1060 32.73 22.26 -10.72
N ASN A 1061 33.92 22.05 -11.28
CA ASN A 1061 34.26 22.49 -12.64
C ASN A 1061 33.26 21.88 -13.65
N HIS A 1062 33.24 22.37 -14.91
CA HIS A 1062 32.31 21.95 -15.98
C HIS A 1062 32.27 20.44 -16.33
N GLU A 1063 32.99 19.59 -15.61
CA GLU A 1063 33.05 18.13 -15.80
C GLU A 1063 32.25 17.38 -14.73
N SER A 1064 31.38 16.46 -15.16
CA SER A 1064 30.52 15.61 -14.34
C SER A 1064 31.30 14.55 -13.53
N LEU A 1065 30.66 13.98 -12.49
CA LEU A 1065 31.25 12.93 -11.67
C LEU A 1065 31.61 11.70 -12.52
N MET A 1066 30.71 11.30 -13.41
CA MET A 1066 30.89 10.11 -14.25
C MET A 1066 31.97 10.28 -15.31
N GLU A 1067 32.18 11.49 -15.84
CA GLU A 1067 33.32 11.79 -16.72
C GLU A 1067 34.67 11.68 -15.98
N LYS A 1068 34.74 12.17 -14.73
CA LYS A 1068 35.95 12.02 -13.90
C LYS A 1068 36.23 10.56 -13.59
N LEU A 1069 35.19 9.79 -13.28
CA LEU A 1069 35.30 8.36 -13.03
C LEU A 1069 35.75 7.61 -14.28
N ASP A 1070 35.22 7.96 -15.44
CA ASP A 1070 35.61 7.36 -16.71
C ASP A 1070 37.08 7.58 -17.05
N ARG A 1071 37.57 8.81 -16.87
CA ARG A 1071 39.00 9.13 -17.03
C ARG A 1071 39.87 8.33 -16.06
N TYR A 1072 39.41 8.14 -14.83
CA TYR A 1072 40.12 7.32 -13.85
C TYR A 1072 40.19 5.86 -14.29
N ILE A 1073 39.08 5.29 -14.73
CA ILE A 1073 39.03 3.93 -15.24
C ILE A 1073 39.96 3.78 -16.46
N ASP A 1074 39.93 4.71 -17.42
CA ASP A 1074 40.83 4.66 -18.58
C ASP A 1074 42.31 4.74 -18.20
N ARG A 1075 42.65 5.54 -17.18
CA ARG A 1075 44.02 5.65 -16.65
C ARG A 1075 44.49 4.36 -16.00
N GLU A 1076 43.64 3.75 -15.16
CA GLU A 1076 44.00 2.58 -14.37
C GLU A 1076 43.86 1.26 -15.16
N ALA A 1077 43.02 1.23 -16.20
CA ALA A 1077 42.74 0.07 -17.04
C ALA A 1077 43.32 0.18 -18.47
N SER A 1078 44.31 1.05 -18.69
CA SER A 1078 44.83 1.38 -20.03
C SER A 1078 45.35 0.19 -20.86
N PHE A 1079 45.65 -0.94 -20.23
CA PHE A 1079 46.18 -2.15 -20.87
C PHE A 1079 45.11 -3.25 -21.07
N LEU A 1080 43.87 -3.03 -20.64
CA LEU A 1080 42.78 -4.01 -20.73
C LEU A 1080 41.94 -3.77 -21.99
N GLN A 1081 41.77 -4.80 -22.80
CA GLN A 1081 40.86 -4.77 -23.95
C GLN A 1081 39.45 -5.15 -23.49
N TRP A 1082 38.48 -4.27 -23.65
CA TRP A 1082 37.08 -4.53 -23.26
C TRP A 1082 36.11 -4.54 -24.45
N GLU A 1083 36.51 -4.02 -25.62
CA GLU A 1083 35.63 -3.81 -26.78
C GLU A 1083 34.97 -5.10 -27.29
N HIS A 1084 35.59 -6.26 -27.08
CA HIS A 1084 35.03 -7.55 -27.47
C HIS A 1084 33.78 -7.94 -26.68
N TYR A 1085 33.57 -7.37 -25.48
CA TYR A 1085 32.34 -7.52 -24.69
C TYR A 1085 31.29 -6.46 -24.99
N ARG A 1086 31.46 -5.64 -26.04
CA ARG A 1086 30.47 -4.63 -26.43
C ARG A 1086 29.09 -5.25 -26.61
N ASN A 1087 28.95 -6.25 -27.48
CA ASN A 1087 27.65 -6.90 -27.73
C ASN A 1087 27.01 -7.47 -26.44
N PHE A 1088 27.82 -8.04 -25.54
CA PHE A 1088 27.36 -8.53 -24.23
C PHE A 1088 26.79 -7.39 -23.38
N ALA A 1089 27.51 -6.26 -23.30
CA ALA A 1089 27.08 -5.07 -22.56
C ALA A 1089 25.81 -4.44 -23.14
N GLU A 1090 25.69 -4.36 -24.47
CA GLU A 1090 24.51 -3.83 -25.15
C GLU A 1090 23.25 -4.67 -24.86
N GLN A 1091 23.37 -6.00 -24.92
CA GLN A 1091 22.27 -6.92 -24.57
C GLN A 1091 21.90 -6.83 -23.10
N LEU A 1092 22.87 -6.74 -22.20
CA LEU A 1092 22.62 -6.67 -20.76
C LEU A 1092 21.94 -5.35 -20.36
N ARG A 1093 22.35 -4.23 -20.96
CA ARG A 1093 21.69 -2.93 -20.82
C ARG A 1093 20.23 -3.00 -21.24
N GLN A 1094 19.95 -3.61 -22.40
CA GLN A 1094 18.59 -3.76 -22.92
C GLN A 1094 17.70 -4.56 -21.95
N VAL A 1095 18.17 -5.70 -21.44
CA VAL A 1095 17.42 -6.52 -20.47
C VAL A 1095 17.15 -5.76 -19.17
N TYR A 1096 18.14 -5.00 -18.67
CA TYR A 1096 17.97 -4.17 -17.48
C TYR A 1096 16.92 -3.06 -17.69
N GLU A 1097 17.00 -2.31 -18.78
CA GLU A 1097 16.07 -1.22 -19.08
C GLU A 1097 14.64 -1.73 -19.31
N ASP A 1098 14.48 -2.84 -20.04
CA ASP A 1098 13.18 -3.49 -20.23
C ASP A 1098 12.55 -3.90 -18.89
N THR A 1099 13.34 -4.52 -18.01
CA THR A 1099 12.89 -4.95 -16.68
C THR A 1099 12.50 -3.75 -15.81
N MET A 1100 13.26 -2.66 -15.88
CA MET A 1100 12.95 -1.41 -15.18
C MET A 1100 11.60 -0.84 -15.63
N LEU A 1101 11.37 -0.76 -16.94
CA LEU A 1101 10.09 -0.30 -17.50
C LEU A 1101 8.93 -1.21 -17.08
N ASP A 1102 9.13 -2.53 -17.11
CA ASP A 1102 8.14 -3.50 -16.67
C ASP A 1102 7.75 -3.28 -15.19
N ILE A 1103 8.71 -3.02 -14.30
CA ILE A 1103 8.44 -2.71 -12.89
C ILE A 1103 7.70 -1.36 -12.77
N MET A 1104 8.16 -0.33 -13.49
CA MET A 1104 7.55 1.01 -13.47
C MET A 1104 6.07 1.00 -13.87
N HIS A 1105 5.70 0.18 -14.87
CA HIS A 1105 4.32 0.08 -15.36
C HIS A 1105 3.48 -0.96 -14.61
N SER A 1106 4.07 -2.04 -14.10
CA SER A 1106 3.34 -3.10 -13.40
C SER A 1106 2.90 -2.69 -12.00
N TYR A 1107 3.67 -1.82 -11.34
CA TYR A 1107 3.42 -1.37 -9.96
C TYR A 1107 2.91 0.08 -9.85
N GLN A 1108 2.39 0.63 -10.95
CA GLN A 1108 1.77 1.96 -10.96
C GLN A 1108 0.64 2.06 -9.90
N ILE A 1109 0.64 3.14 -9.10
CA ILE A 1109 -0.41 3.38 -8.09
C ILE A 1109 -1.70 3.86 -8.76
N HIS A 1110 -1.57 4.67 -9.80
CA HIS A 1110 -2.67 5.21 -10.59
C HIS A 1110 -2.47 4.77 -12.03
N ARG A 1111 -3.56 4.36 -12.69
CA ARG A 1111 -3.50 4.02 -14.11
C ARG A 1111 -3.00 5.24 -14.88
N GLY A 1112 -2.06 5.01 -15.82
CA GLY A 1112 -1.56 6.02 -16.76
C GLY A 1112 -0.38 6.85 -16.26
N GLU A 1113 -0.01 6.75 -14.98
CA GLU A 1113 1.20 7.38 -14.41
C GLU A 1113 2.16 6.27 -13.94
N PRO A 1114 3.16 5.87 -14.74
CA PRO A 1114 4.16 4.89 -14.30
C PRO A 1114 4.99 5.44 -13.14
N LEU A 1115 5.58 4.53 -12.36
CA LEU A 1115 6.53 4.91 -11.33
C LEU A 1115 7.74 5.61 -11.95
N GLY A 1116 8.31 6.59 -11.26
CA GLY A 1116 9.57 7.20 -11.66
C GLY A 1116 10.76 6.26 -11.48
N GLU A 1117 11.80 6.42 -12.29
CA GLU A 1117 13.03 5.62 -12.20
C GLU A 1117 13.64 5.65 -10.79
N LEU A 1118 13.74 6.83 -10.18
CA LEU A 1118 14.24 6.99 -8.81
C LEU A 1118 13.37 6.29 -7.76
N GLU A 1119 12.07 6.14 -8.00
CA GLU A 1119 11.15 5.45 -7.08
C GLU A 1119 11.41 3.95 -7.07
N VAL A 1120 11.57 3.37 -8.25
CA VAL A 1120 11.91 1.96 -8.44
C VAL A 1120 13.32 1.68 -7.90
N PHE A 1121 14.30 2.50 -8.28
CA PHE A 1121 15.70 2.34 -7.89
C PHE A 1121 15.91 2.49 -6.38
N SER A 1122 15.21 3.43 -5.73
CA SER A 1122 15.27 3.61 -4.27
C SER A 1122 14.33 2.66 -3.50
N GLY A 1123 13.40 1.98 -4.18
CA GLY A 1123 12.36 1.16 -3.55
C GLY A 1123 11.35 1.96 -2.72
N ASN A 1124 11.17 3.24 -3.00
CA ASN A 1124 10.23 4.12 -2.31
C ASN A 1124 9.28 4.78 -3.33
N ILE A 1125 8.02 4.33 -3.37
CA ILE A 1125 6.99 4.95 -4.20
C ILE A 1125 6.39 6.18 -3.50
N PHE A 1126 6.38 7.30 -4.20
CA PHE A 1126 5.76 8.55 -3.82
C PHE A 1126 4.48 8.75 -4.63
N GLY A 1127 3.33 8.53 -3.99
CA GLY A 1127 2.06 8.94 -4.62
C GLY A 1127 2.02 10.46 -4.72
N SER A 1128 1.85 11.01 -5.93
CA SER A 1128 1.80 12.46 -6.23
C SER A 1128 0.79 13.24 -5.36
N LYS A 1129 -0.14 12.54 -4.69
CA LYS A 1129 -1.16 13.11 -3.80
C LYS A 1129 -1.37 12.33 -2.48
N MET A 1130 -0.55 11.32 -2.18
CA MET A 1130 -0.79 10.45 -1.02
C MET A 1130 -0.17 11.00 0.27
N ARG A 1131 -1.03 11.63 1.07
CA ARG A 1131 -0.77 12.25 2.39
C ARG A 1131 -0.27 11.26 3.47
N ASN A 1132 -0.58 9.97 3.33
CA ASN A 1132 -0.08 8.87 4.14
C ASN A 1132 0.11 7.65 3.23
N LEU A 1133 1.24 6.95 3.36
CA LEU A 1133 1.45 5.65 2.70
C LEU A 1133 0.35 4.69 3.19
N THR A 1134 -0.67 4.48 2.36
CA THR A 1134 -1.72 3.49 2.62
C THR A 1134 -1.08 2.11 2.69
N ARG A 1135 -1.77 1.16 3.35
CA ARG A 1135 -1.29 -0.23 3.49
C ARG A 1135 -0.85 -0.80 2.13
N HIS A 1136 -1.64 -0.54 1.09
CA HIS A 1136 -1.37 -0.91 -0.30
C HIS A 1136 -0.02 -0.39 -0.83
N VAL A 1137 0.27 0.91 -0.67
CA VAL A 1137 1.52 1.48 -1.22
C VAL A 1137 2.75 0.89 -0.55
N ARG A 1138 2.67 0.52 0.73
CA ARG A 1138 3.78 -0.14 1.42
C ARG A 1138 4.07 -1.53 0.87
N GLU A 1139 3.05 -2.26 0.48
CA GLU A 1139 3.22 -3.56 -0.17
C GLU A 1139 3.80 -3.39 -1.56
N ALA A 1140 3.28 -2.44 -2.33
CA ALA A 1140 3.83 -2.09 -3.63
C ALA A 1140 5.32 -1.71 -3.51
N ASN A 1141 5.72 -0.91 -2.50
CA ASN A 1141 7.13 -0.61 -2.21
C ASN A 1141 7.94 -1.88 -1.94
N ASN A 1142 7.40 -2.82 -1.17
CA ASN A 1142 8.08 -4.07 -0.86
C ASN A 1142 8.20 -4.98 -2.09
N GLU A 1143 7.14 -5.13 -2.89
CA GLU A 1143 7.15 -5.93 -4.12
C GLU A 1143 8.11 -5.31 -5.16
N VAL A 1144 8.07 -3.99 -5.36
CA VAL A 1144 9.02 -3.24 -6.23
C VAL A 1144 10.45 -3.47 -5.76
N ARG A 1145 10.73 -3.27 -4.47
CA ARG A 1145 12.08 -3.43 -3.93
C ARG A 1145 12.58 -4.87 -4.06
N GLU A 1146 11.73 -5.86 -3.80
CA GLU A 1146 12.11 -7.27 -3.90
C GLU A 1146 12.41 -7.67 -5.35
N GLN A 1147 11.54 -7.28 -6.29
CA GLN A 1147 11.75 -7.57 -7.72
C GLN A 1147 12.99 -6.85 -8.26
N PHE A 1148 13.10 -5.53 -8.03
CA PHE A 1148 14.26 -4.76 -8.46
C PHE A 1148 15.56 -5.36 -7.91
N ASN A 1149 15.65 -5.60 -6.60
CA ASN A 1149 16.84 -6.17 -5.98
C ASN A 1149 17.23 -7.53 -6.59
N ARG A 1150 16.24 -8.38 -6.88
CA ARG A 1150 16.47 -9.70 -7.49
C ARG A 1150 17.08 -9.57 -8.89
N HIS A 1151 16.46 -8.75 -9.73
CA HIS A 1151 16.90 -8.55 -11.11
C HIS A 1151 18.29 -7.90 -11.17
N VAL A 1152 18.53 -6.85 -10.38
CA VAL A 1152 19.85 -6.19 -10.36
C VAL A 1152 20.95 -7.11 -9.85
N SER A 1153 20.67 -7.92 -8.82
CA SER A 1153 21.64 -8.93 -8.35
C SER A 1153 21.94 -9.99 -9.42
N ALA A 1154 20.96 -10.41 -10.22
CA ALA A 1154 21.19 -11.34 -11.32
C ALA A 1154 22.02 -10.71 -12.45
N VAL A 1155 21.74 -9.45 -12.81
CA VAL A 1155 22.53 -8.67 -13.77
C VAL A 1155 23.98 -8.52 -13.32
N LEU A 1156 24.22 -8.11 -12.07
CA LEU A 1156 25.57 -7.99 -11.51
C LEU A 1156 26.30 -9.34 -11.44
N SER A 1157 25.60 -10.40 -11.04
CA SER A 1157 26.17 -11.75 -11.04
C SER A 1157 26.65 -12.16 -12.43
N ARG A 1158 25.91 -11.81 -13.49
CA ARG A 1158 26.29 -12.06 -14.88
C ARG A 1158 27.51 -11.24 -15.32
N ILE A 1159 27.63 -9.98 -14.92
CA ILE A 1159 28.82 -9.17 -15.20
C ILE A 1159 30.06 -9.83 -14.57
N VAL A 1160 29.93 -10.28 -13.32
CA VAL A 1160 31.04 -10.87 -12.57
C VAL A 1160 31.43 -12.25 -13.12
N HIS A 1161 30.49 -13.19 -13.28
CA HIS A 1161 30.81 -14.59 -13.55
C HIS A 1161 30.68 -14.98 -15.04
N GLY A 1162 30.11 -14.13 -15.90
CA GLY A 1162 29.92 -14.42 -17.31
C GLY A 1162 28.94 -15.58 -17.58
N ASP A 1163 29.30 -16.45 -18.53
CA ASP A 1163 28.48 -17.57 -18.99
C ASP A 1163 28.74 -18.90 -18.23
N GLY A 1164 29.71 -18.93 -17.32
CA GLY A 1164 29.99 -20.10 -16.46
C GLY A 1164 30.90 -21.19 -17.04
N ASP A 1165 31.72 -20.85 -18.06
CA ASP A 1165 32.60 -21.79 -18.76
C ASP A 1165 34.07 -21.85 -18.23
N GLY A 1166 34.34 -21.34 -17.01
CA GLY A 1166 35.62 -21.56 -16.32
C GLY A 1166 36.72 -20.49 -16.47
N ASP A 1167 36.46 -19.39 -17.18
CA ASP A 1167 37.36 -18.20 -17.27
C ASP A 1167 36.81 -17.03 -16.40
N GLU A 1168 36.46 -17.31 -15.15
CA GLU A 1168 35.40 -16.56 -14.44
C GLU A 1168 35.84 -15.24 -13.77
N GLU A 1169 37.05 -15.13 -13.21
CA GLU A 1169 37.46 -13.93 -12.44
C GLU A 1169 38.32 -12.93 -13.24
N ASP A 1170 39.22 -13.40 -14.11
CA ASP A 1170 40.16 -12.53 -14.84
C ASP A 1170 39.45 -11.65 -15.89
N GLU A 1171 38.37 -12.16 -16.47
CA GLU A 1171 37.56 -11.48 -17.49
C GLU A 1171 36.42 -10.62 -16.89
N ALA A 1172 36.24 -10.62 -15.56
CA ALA A 1172 35.18 -9.87 -14.89
C ALA A 1172 35.35 -8.34 -15.02
N LEU A 1173 36.60 -7.87 -14.96
CA LEU A 1173 36.91 -6.44 -15.09
C LEU A 1173 36.69 -5.92 -16.52
N PRO A 1174 37.19 -6.55 -17.59
CA PRO A 1174 36.84 -6.19 -18.97
C PRO A 1174 35.33 -6.14 -19.24
N ARG A 1175 34.55 -7.12 -18.76
CA ARG A 1175 33.08 -7.11 -18.87
C ARG A 1175 32.46 -5.90 -18.17
N ALA A 1176 32.91 -5.59 -16.95
CA ALA A 1176 32.39 -4.47 -16.17
C ALA A 1176 32.70 -3.11 -16.83
N ILE A 1177 33.91 -2.95 -17.39
CA ILE A 1177 34.31 -1.75 -18.14
C ILE A 1177 33.43 -1.58 -19.38
N ALA A 1178 33.21 -2.66 -20.15
CA ALA A 1178 32.34 -2.63 -21.33
C ALA A 1178 30.92 -2.18 -20.98
N CYS A 1179 30.34 -2.71 -19.90
CA CYS A 1179 29.01 -2.33 -19.43
C CYS A 1179 28.94 -0.85 -19.03
N PHE A 1180 29.94 -0.34 -18.31
CA PHE A 1180 30.00 1.07 -17.91
C PHE A 1180 30.14 2.01 -19.11
N LYS A 1181 31.01 1.68 -20.08
CA LYS A 1181 31.18 2.48 -21.31
C LYS A 1181 29.91 2.53 -22.15
N ILE A 1182 29.24 1.39 -22.33
CA ILE A 1182 28.00 1.29 -23.10
C ILE A 1182 26.82 1.99 -22.40
N ALA A 1183 26.77 2.00 -21.07
CA ALA A 1183 25.75 2.75 -20.32
C ALA A 1183 25.76 4.26 -20.65
N ARG A 1184 26.91 4.80 -21.08
CA ARG A 1184 27.10 6.23 -21.38
C ARG A 1184 26.83 6.61 -22.83
N GLU A 1185 26.73 5.63 -23.74
CA GLU A 1185 26.38 5.91 -25.14
C GLU A 1185 24.87 6.22 -25.25
N THR A 1186 24.53 7.37 -25.85
CA THR A 1186 23.13 7.83 -26.01
C THR A 1186 22.66 7.93 -27.46
N GLU A 1187 23.56 7.93 -28.44
CA GLU A 1187 23.24 8.25 -29.85
C GLU A 1187 22.55 7.11 -30.64
N LYS A 1188 22.56 5.86 -30.15
CA LYS A 1188 22.04 4.68 -30.87
C LYS A 1188 20.87 3.94 -30.19
N TRP A 1189 20.43 4.40 -29.02
CA TRP A 1189 19.33 3.78 -28.26
C TRP A 1189 18.03 4.55 -28.47
N GLU A 1190 17.22 4.13 -29.45
CA GLU A 1190 15.86 4.64 -29.68
C GLU A 1190 14.82 4.01 -28.73
N ASN A 1191 15.11 3.94 -27.43
CA ASN A 1191 14.08 3.66 -26.44
C ASN A 1191 13.33 4.95 -26.11
N SER A 1192 12.01 4.88 -25.97
CA SER A 1192 11.15 6.04 -25.68
C SER A 1192 11.42 6.71 -24.33
N VAL A 1193 12.19 6.07 -23.43
CA VAL A 1193 12.54 6.56 -22.09
C VAL A 1193 14.05 6.38 -21.86
N ASN A 1194 14.77 7.47 -21.63
CA ASN A 1194 16.20 7.46 -21.32
C ASN A 1194 16.41 7.23 -19.81
N LEU A 1195 16.76 6.01 -19.42
CA LEU A 1195 17.01 5.58 -18.04
C LEU A 1195 18.48 5.77 -17.67
N LYS A 1196 18.76 6.33 -16.48
CA LYS A 1196 20.14 6.63 -16.02
C LYS A 1196 20.73 5.59 -15.06
N SER A 1197 19.89 4.81 -14.39
CA SER A 1197 20.27 3.93 -13.27
C SER A 1197 21.29 2.85 -13.65
N PHE A 1198 21.30 2.39 -14.91
CA PHE A 1198 22.25 1.38 -15.38
C PHE A 1198 23.72 1.86 -15.33
N GLU A 1199 23.97 3.15 -15.60
CA GLU A 1199 25.30 3.78 -15.50
C GLU A 1199 25.85 3.66 -14.07
N TYR A 1200 25.02 3.93 -13.06
CA TYR A 1200 25.43 3.88 -11.66
C TYR A 1200 25.67 2.44 -11.17
N VAL A 1201 24.81 1.49 -11.57
CA VAL A 1201 24.97 0.06 -11.23
C VAL A 1201 26.29 -0.48 -11.79
N THR A 1202 26.56 -0.19 -13.07
CA THR A 1202 27.78 -0.66 -13.76
C THR A 1202 29.02 0.07 -13.27
N ALA A 1203 28.94 1.36 -12.94
CA ALA A 1203 30.03 2.11 -12.30
C ALA A 1203 30.46 1.47 -10.96
N GLY A 1204 29.48 1.10 -10.12
CA GLY A 1204 29.73 0.40 -8.85
C GLY A 1204 30.44 -0.93 -9.05
N CYS A 1205 29.92 -1.75 -9.96
CA CYS A 1205 30.53 -3.04 -10.31
C CYS A 1205 31.94 -2.87 -10.88
N CYS A 1206 32.14 -1.92 -11.79
CA CYS A 1206 33.43 -1.67 -12.44
C CYS A 1206 34.49 -1.23 -11.43
N LEU A 1207 34.17 -0.29 -10.55
CA LEU A 1207 35.08 0.14 -9.48
C LEU A 1207 35.41 -0.99 -8.50
N GLU A 1208 34.41 -1.80 -8.13
CA GLU A 1208 34.63 -2.93 -7.25
C GLU A 1208 35.57 -3.97 -7.88
N ARG A 1209 35.36 -4.31 -9.16
CA ARG A 1209 36.26 -5.22 -9.89
C ARG A 1209 37.66 -4.63 -10.07
N LEU A 1210 37.78 -3.33 -10.30
CA LEU A 1210 39.08 -2.66 -10.38
C LEU A 1210 39.81 -2.70 -9.03
N TRP A 1211 39.09 -2.49 -7.93
CA TRP A 1211 39.63 -2.60 -6.57
C TRP A 1211 40.15 -4.02 -6.28
N VAL A 1212 39.41 -5.06 -6.68
CA VAL A 1212 39.87 -6.46 -6.58
C VAL A 1212 41.11 -6.69 -7.44
N TYR A 1213 41.11 -6.25 -8.70
CA TYR A 1213 42.22 -6.40 -9.65
C TYR A 1213 43.51 -5.72 -9.16
N GLN A 1214 43.40 -4.58 -8.47
CA GLN A 1214 44.52 -3.85 -7.90
C GLN A 1214 44.95 -4.36 -6.50
N GLY A 1215 44.49 -5.53 -6.08
CA GLY A 1215 44.88 -6.13 -4.79
C GLY A 1215 44.21 -5.49 -3.58
N CYS A 1216 42.92 -5.15 -3.70
CA CYS A 1216 42.11 -4.53 -2.66
C CYS A 1216 42.58 -3.11 -2.25
N HIS A 1217 43.14 -2.37 -3.20
CA HIS A 1217 43.55 -0.98 -3.00
C HIS A 1217 43.35 -0.17 -4.29
N LEU A 1218 42.75 1.02 -4.19
CA LEU A 1218 42.62 1.98 -5.31
C LEU A 1218 43.53 3.18 -5.07
N ARG A 1219 44.19 3.66 -6.12
CA ARG A 1219 45.00 4.88 -6.05
C ARG A 1219 44.09 6.11 -6.01
N ARG A 1220 44.38 7.06 -5.12
CA ARG A 1220 43.65 8.33 -5.06
C ARG A 1220 43.85 9.12 -6.36
N LEU A 1221 42.80 9.80 -6.81
CA LEU A 1221 42.72 10.47 -8.12
C LEU A 1221 43.62 11.69 -8.20
#